data_AF-Q6ME12-F1
#
_entry.id   AF-Q6ME12-F1
#
_cell.length_a   1.000
_cell.length_b   1.000
_cell.length_c   1.000
_cell.angle_alpha   90.00
_cell.angle_beta   90.00
_cell.angle_gamma   90.00
#
_symmetry.space_group_name_H-M   'P 1'
#
loop_
_entity.id
_entity.type
_entity.pdbx_description
1 polymer ?
#
loop_
_entity_poly.entity_id
_entity_poly.type
_entity_poly.pdbx_seq_one_letter_code
_entity_poly.pdbx_strand_id
1 'polypeptide(L)'
;MEPLGHSQTVSTKMPQIIWKVKRYDALLEQILENFKNYLISQESLLNWIVHDFNNINLQNTIIPIIKHLFVNRLKKPDRSSSEYLNFQREHYKKFLKILRTAVEWSELNRNEAVAEHVFAFCHILYTETHFNYCTQIIFRTFIQLGTAKLSKEKVKYPLPYVKGFDKHRMVRGLEVQYQRIASVDDSEQTTSVLTRTTNSLIGYMNGISLYDFDPNMQSNPMHLLMNLTINIQGQTFCTKNLALGSPTIENGSGVATINPEMRGLLSYYRQKEVECGLLYLNYQNCRNQISRLAADEKPRCLAIHDLGDQFKEFYVLTLSHNSPFYEQIGHDIEDLTASSVKSKIWADLCTTGSEVFKYYLPLDHGLSEWVKATLNLVHATQFDKCKIFTEDTLKLFIEKFHHTLIINAKTCFGLALGYSIYQPGSFFKKHLITEIFDGNPEETGYWIPQKLVEATDLRNFGIELADHIHSIIFHNRDDLSPSERRIFLSFFYNYLTNYCLIRLQPKAMAGVCKGRIDRGVARIGASIAEMIILKDQENDPQIIEFFEMLLLVRSLIVRKRVIKRERLLELIEFLQFLHDHKSQVKKLFKAVFPDVSINYDLLLSKPETDLKNVFEDHYFLTTLIEIILPDLLEEEKFLKFLIEFAKESTEELGSDRRFPKVLKDFILDKKFLNNPKKSTYTLLNKLQRYPIFVKELFKELIKRDILESAIE
;
A
#
# COMPACT_ATOMS: atom_id res chain seq x y z
N MET A 1 18.51 14.40 -29.68
CA MET A 1 18.06 14.62 -28.29
C MET A 1 18.40 13.35 -27.52
N GLU A 2 19.41 13.39 -26.67
CA GLU A 2 19.68 12.30 -25.73
C GLU A 2 18.49 12.14 -24.78
N PRO A 3 18.04 10.91 -24.48
CA PRO A 3 16.97 10.71 -23.53
C PRO A 3 17.45 11.25 -22.18
N LEU A 4 16.63 12.10 -21.55
CA LEU A 4 16.80 12.48 -20.14
C LEU A 4 16.68 11.20 -19.29
N GLY A 5 17.79 10.47 -19.24
CA GLY A 5 18.01 9.34 -18.36
C GLY A 5 17.82 9.81 -16.93
N HIS A 6 17.39 8.87 -16.09
CA HIS A 6 17.13 9.03 -14.67
C HIS A 6 18.16 9.91 -13.93
N SER A 7 17.99 11.23 -13.94
CA SER A 7 18.50 12.07 -12.86
C SER A 7 17.55 11.89 -11.67
N GLN A 8 17.50 10.65 -11.15
CA GLN A 8 17.45 10.52 -9.72
C GLN A 8 18.73 11.20 -9.26
N THR A 9 18.65 12.48 -8.92
CA THR A 9 19.76 13.20 -8.28
C THR A 9 20.22 12.30 -7.16
N VAL A 10 21.40 11.71 -7.38
CA VAL A 10 21.94 10.68 -6.53
C VAL A 10 22.08 11.35 -5.18
N SER A 11 21.28 10.91 -4.20
CA SER A 11 21.35 11.52 -2.88
C SER A 11 22.75 11.30 -2.34
N THR A 12 23.50 12.38 -2.14
CA THR A 12 24.88 12.33 -1.64
C THR A 12 24.93 12.39 -0.11
N LYS A 13 23.79 12.59 0.56
CA LYS A 13 23.74 12.70 2.02
C LYS A 13 23.58 11.33 2.66
N MET A 14 24.58 10.95 3.45
CA MET A 14 24.70 9.68 4.16
C MET A 14 23.42 9.23 4.89
N PRO A 15 22.70 10.08 5.68
CA PRO A 15 21.51 9.65 6.41
C PRO A 15 20.37 9.17 5.50
N GLN A 16 20.21 9.79 4.32
CA GLN A 16 19.19 9.40 3.35
C GLN A 16 19.46 8.04 2.73
N ILE A 17 20.72 7.73 2.48
CA ILE A 17 21.12 6.48 1.85
C ILE A 17 20.86 5.34 2.82
N ILE A 18 21.26 5.51 4.08
CA ILE A 18 21.21 4.46 5.11
C ILE A 18 19.79 3.88 5.27
N TRP A 19 18.76 4.70 5.50
CA TRP A 19 17.42 4.15 5.73
C TRP A 19 16.82 3.52 4.46
N LYS A 20 17.13 4.05 3.28
CA LYS A 20 16.69 3.49 1.99
C LYS A 20 17.38 2.17 1.70
N VAL A 21 18.66 2.06 2.03
CA VAL A 21 19.43 0.82 1.95
C VAL A 21 18.85 -0.23 2.89
N LYS A 22 18.73 0.08 4.18
CA LYS A 22 18.11 -0.82 5.17
C LYS A 22 16.74 -1.33 4.73
N ARG A 23 15.96 -0.43 4.11
CA ARG A 23 14.66 -0.76 3.57
C ARG A 23 14.73 -1.79 2.45
N TYR A 24 15.57 -1.56 1.45
CA TYR A 24 15.68 -2.46 0.30
C TYR A 24 16.34 -3.79 0.66
N ASP A 25 17.37 -3.76 1.52
CA ASP A 25 18.01 -4.96 2.07
C ASP A 25 16.95 -5.84 2.77
N ALA A 26 16.20 -5.26 3.72
CA ALA A 26 15.16 -5.99 4.45
C ALA A 26 14.05 -6.55 3.53
N LEU A 27 13.66 -5.79 2.50
CA LEU A 27 12.65 -6.24 1.54
C LEU A 27 13.16 -7.46 0.74
N LEU A 28 14.37 -7.38 0.19
CA LEU A 28 14.94 -8.43 -0.64
C LEU A 28 15.32 -9.66 0.18
N GLU A 29 15.78 -9.47 1.42
CA GLU A 29 16.03 -10.56 2.37
C GLU A 29 14.73 -11.32 2.68
N GLN A 30 13.63 -10.63 2.94
CA GLN A 30 12.35 -11.30 3.21
C GLN A 30 11.78 -12.00 1.99
N ILE A 31 11.87 -11.40 0.80
CA ILE A 31 11.44 -12.08 -0.44
C ILE A 31 12.23 -13.37 -0.63
N LEU A 32 13.56 -13.29 -0.47
CA LEU A 32 14.45 -14.45 -0.59
C LEU A 32 14.09 -15.53 0.44
N GLU A 33 13.95 -15.15 1.72
CA GLU A 33 13.66 -16.08 2.80
C GLU A 33 12.30 -16.75 2.63
N ASN A 34 11.27 -16.00 2.25
CA ASN A 34 9.94 -16.56 2.01
C ASN A 34 9.94 -17.53 0.82
N PHE A 35 10.66 -17.20 -0.26
CA PHE A 35 10.75 -18.09 -1.42
C PHE A 35 11.57 -19.33 -1.10
N LYS A 36 12.63 -19.19 -0.32
CA LYS A 36 13.42 -20.32 0.21
C LYS A 36 12.53 -21.26 1.02
N ASN A 37 11.79 -20.72 1.99
CA ASN A 37 10.91 -21.52 2.85
C ASN A 37 9.81 -22.23 2.05
N TYR A 38 9.27 -21.57 1.02
CA TYR A 38 8.34 -22.22 0.12
C TYR A 38 9.00 -23.35 -0.68
N LEU A 39 10.16 -23.12 -1.31
CA LEU A 39 10.87 -24.14 -2.07
C LEU A 39 11.16 -25.37 -1.19
N ILE A 40 11.63 -25.16 0.05
CA ILE A 40 11.87 -26.22 1.03
C ILE A 40 10.57 -26.98 1.35
N SER A 41 9.45 -26.27 1.54
CA SER A 41 8.15 -26.90 1.83
C SER A 41 7.56 -27.69 0.65
N GLN A 42 8.05 -27.48 -0.57
CA GLN A 42 7.55 -28.10 -1.79
C GLN A 42 8.55 -29.13 -2.31
N GLU A 43 8.65 -30.27 -1.62
CA GLU A 43 9.58 -31.36 -1.98
C GLU A 43 9.38 -31.82 -3.44
N SER A 44 8.14 -31.88 -3.92
CA SER A 44 7.82 -32.22 -5.31
C SER A 44 8.41 -31.23 -6.32
N LEU A 45 8.38 -29.94 -6.03
CA LEU A 45 8.97 -28.91 -6.88
C LEU A 45 10.49 -29.02 -6.90
N LEU A 46 11.14 -29.23 -5.75
CA LEU A 46 12.59 -29.42 -5.69
C LEU A 46 13.02 -30.65 -6.47
N ASN A 47 12.36 -31.78 -6.26
CA ASN A 47 12.61 -33.01 -7.01
C ASN A 47 12.42 -32.78 -8.51
N TRP A 48 11.38 -32.04 -8.89
CA TRP A 48 11.14 -31.70 -10.28
C TRP A 48 12.22 -30.79 -10.88
N ILE A 49 12.64 -29.75 -10.16
CA ILE A 49 13.74 -28.87 -10.59
C ILE A 49 15.04 -29.65 -10.81
N VAL A 50 15.35 -30.58 -9.91
CA VAL A 50 16.56 -31.42 -9.98
C VAL A 50 16.48 -32.41 -11.14
N HIS A 51 15.37 -33.16 -11.25
CA HIS A 51 15.23 -34.20 -12.27
C HIS A 51 15.03 -33.65 -13.67
N ASP A 52 14.30 -32.54 -13.80
CA ASP A 52 13.91 -31.94 -15.07
C ASP A 52 14.55 -30.57 -15.26
N PHE A 53 15.79 -30.36 -14.77
CA PHE A 53 16.47 -29.07 -14.89
C PHE A 53 16.53 -28.56 -16.34
N ASN A 54 16.64 -29.45 -17.34
CA ASN A 54 16.67 -29.08 -18.75
C ASN A 54 15.28 -28.81 -19.37
N ASN A 55 14.20 -28.92 -18.60
CA ASN A 55 12.86 -28.60 -19.06
C ASN A 55 12.78 -27.11 -19.42
N ILE A 56 12.39 -26.85 -20.67
CA ILE A 56 12.34 -25.49 -21.21
C ILE A 56 11.37 -24.57 -20.45
N ASN A 57 10.27 -25.13 -19.92
CA ASN A 57 9.29 -24.38 -19.15
C ASN A 57 9.88 -23.93 -17.82
N LEU A 58 10.61 -24.82 -17.12
CA LEU A 58 11.34 -24.47 -15.89
C LEU A 58 12.42 -23.42 -16.15
N GLN A 59 13.21 -23.59 -17.21
CA GLN A 59 14.28 -22.66 -17.60
C GLN A 59 13.77 -21.26 -17.98
N ASN A 60 12.54 -21.17 -18.48
CA ASN A 60 11.93 -19.90 -18.87
C ASN A 60 11.13 -19.21 -17.75
N THR A 61 10.89 -19.89 -16.61
CA THR A 61 10.00 -19.37 -15.55
C THR A 61 10.66 -19.36 -14.16
N ILE A 62 10.76 -20.51 -13.49
CA ILE A 62 11.22 -20.61 -12.10
C ILE A 62 12.74 -20.43 -12.00
N ILE A 63 13.51 -21.04 -12.89
CA ILE A 63 14.98 -21.00 -12.81
C ILE A 63 15.53 -19.55 -12.87
N PRO A 64 15.04 -18.65 -13.76
CA PRO A 64 15.45 -17.25 -13.75
C PRO A 64 15.16 -16.53 -12.44
N ILE A 65 14.04 -16.84 -11.78
CA ILE A 65 13.67 -16.27 -10.48
C ILE A 65 14.66 -16.72 -9.41
N ILE A 66 14.93 -18.03 -9.33
CA ILE A 66 15.90 -18.61 -8.40
C ILE A 66 17.29 -18.04 -8.65
N LYS A 67 17.79 -18.08 -9.90
CA LYS A 67 19.10 -17.53 -10.23
C LYS A 67 19.22 -16.06 -9.82
N HIS A 68 18.21 -15.24 -10.10
CA HIS A 68 18.28 -13.82 -9.77
C HIS A 68 18.30 -13.57 -8.26
N LEU A 69 17.45 -14.24 -7.48
CA LEU A 69 17.36 -14.04 -6.03
C LEU A 69 18.57 -14.59 -5.29
N PHE A 70 19.12 -15.72 -5.73
CA PHE A 70 20.18 -16.43 -5.01
C PHE A 70 21.60 -16.11 -5.50
N VAL A 71 21.81 -15.77 -6.78
CA VAL A 71 23.15 -15.56 -7.34
C VAL A 71 23.58 -14.09 -7.32
N ASN A 72 22.69 -13.12 -7.54
CA ASN A 72 23.11 -11.72 -7.79
C ASN A 72 23.50 -10.91 -6.52
N ARG A 73 24.01 -11.52 -5.44
CA ARG A 73 24.45 -10.81 -4.23
C ARG A 73 25.98 -10.64 -4.09
N LEU A 74 26.76 -11.06 -5.08
CA LEU A 74 28.21 -11.32 -4.96
C LEU A 74 29.13 -10.09 -5.00
N LYS A 75 28.72 -8.98 -5.65
CA LYS A 75 29.58 -7.79 -5.79
C LYS A 75 28.82 -6.54 -5.39
N LYS A 76 29.01 -6.13 -4.15
CA LYS A 76 28.28 -5.01 -3.54
C LYS A 76 29.20 -3.80 -3.43
N PRO A 77 28.82 -2.63 -3.99
CA PRO A 77 29.40 -1.36 -3.58
C PRO A 77 29.27 -1.18 -2.06
N ASP A 78 30.01 -0.24 -1.47
CA ASP A 78 29.86 0.10 -0.06
C ASP A 78 28.37 0.31 0.29
N ARG A 79 27.86 -0.38 1.31
CA ARG A 79 26.44 -0.31 1.74
C ARG A 79 26.00 1.12 2.07
N SER A 80 26.95 1.99 2.38
CA SER A 80 26.70 3.40 2.68
C SER A 80 26.63 4.31 1.44
N SER A 81 26.93 3.76 0.25
CA SER A 81 26.96 4.48 -1.02
C SER A 81 25.61 4.53 -1.72
N SER A 82 25.45 5.55 -2.53
CA SER A 82 24.29 5.70 -3.41
C SER A 82 24.30 4.70 -4.57
N GLU A 83 25.47 4.22 -4.95
CA GLU A 83 25.68 3.13 -5.90
C GLU A 83 25.05 1.84 -5.37
N TYR A 84 25.28 1.50 -4.10
CA TYR A 84 24.65 0.34 -3.46
C TYR A 84 23.12 0.46 -3.42
N LEU A 85 22.59 1.64 -3.08
CA LEU A 85 21.14 1.86 -3.12
C LEU A 85 20.57 1.67 -4.53
N ASN A 86 21.24 2.18 -5.56
CA ASN A 86 20.80 2.00 -6.94
C ASN A 86 20.90 0.54 -7.38
N PHE A 87 21.97 -0.16 -6.99
CA PHE A 87 22.12 -1.60 -7.19
C PHE A 87 20.92 -2.38 -6.60
N GLN A 88 20.55 -2.11 -5.34
CA GLN A 88 19.42 -2.79 -4.69
C GLN A 88 18.07 -2.49 -5.37
N ARG A 89 17.86 -1.26 -5.83
CA ARG A 89 16.66 -0.89 -6.60
C ARG A 89 16.57 -1.63 -7.93
N GLU A 90 17.66 -1.66 -8.68
CA GLU A 90 17.70 -2.37 -9.96
C GLU A 90 17.58 -3.88 -9.75
N HIS A 91 18.14 -4.41 -8.66
CA HIS A 91 17.94 -5.81 -8.27
C HIS A 91 16.46 -6.12 -8.02
N TYR A 92 15.75 -5.30 -7.26
CA TYR A 92 14.31 -5.47 -7.03
C TYR A 92 13.47 -5.34 -8.32
N LYS A 93 13.76 -4.33 -9.15
CA LYS A 93 13.08 -4.16 -10.44
C LYS A 93 13.31 -5.34 -11.38
N LYS A 94 14.54 -5.84 -11.46
CA LYS A 94 14.89 -6.99 -12.29
C LYS A 94 14.16 -8.25 -11.81
N PHE A 95 14.08 -8.46 -10.50
CA PHE A 95 13.26 -9.53 -9.92
C PHE A 95 11.80 -9.44 -10.39
N LEU A 96 11.16 -8.27 -10.23
CA LEU A 96 9.77 -8.08 -10.65
C LEU A 96 9.57 -8.32 -12.15
N LYS A 97 10.50 -7.86 -13.01
CA LYS A 97 10.44 -8.11 -14.46
C LYS A 97 10.46 -9.61 -14.77
N ILE A 98 11.38 -10.36 -14.15
CA ILE A 98 11.50 -11.81 -14.33
C ILE A 98 10.21 -12.51 -13.86
N LEU A 99 9.69 -12.15 -12.69
CA LEU A 99 8.45 -12.71 -12.15
C LEU A 99 7.27 -12.44 -13.10
N ARG A 100 7.15 -11.23 -13.64
CA ARG A 100 6.08 -10.87 -14.56
C ARG A 100 6.09 -11.67 -15.84
N THR A 101 7.25 -11.84 -16.46
CA THR A 101 7.40 -12.69 -17.64
C THR A 101 7.00 -14.13 -17.33
N ALA A 102 7.37 -14.66 -16.16
CA ALA A 102 6.95 -16.00 -15.73
C ALA A 102 5.43 -16.09 -15.53
N VAL A 103 4.79 -15.05 -14.96
CA VAL A 103 3.33 -15.02 -14.77
C VAL A 103 2.59 -14.97 -16.09
N GLU A 104 3.01 -14.11 -17.02
CA GLU A 104 2.41 -14.00 -18.36
C GLU A 104 2.48 -15.33 -19.10
N TRP A 105 3.64 -16.02 -19.03
CA TRP A 105 3.78 -17.38 -19.55
C TRP A 105 2.82 -18.36 -18.85
N SER A 106 2.72 -18.29 -17.52
CA SER A 106 1.90 -19.21 -16.70
C SER A 106 0.40 -19.03 -16.95
N GLU A 107 -0.06 -17.81 -17.24
CA GLU A 107 -1.45 -17.54 -17.59
C GLU A 107 -1.88 -18.15 -18.93
N LEU A 108 -0.94 -18.28 -19.87
CA LEU A 108 -1.15 -18.94 -21.16
C LEU A 108 -1.03 -20.47 -21.05
N ASN A 109 -0.32 -20.96 -20.03
CA ASN A 109 0.01 -22.37 -19.84
C ASN A 109 -0.48 -22.90 -18.48
N ARG A 110 -1.71 -22.55 -18.09
CA ARG A 110 -2.24 -22.82 -16.73
C ARG A 110 -2.28 -24.29 -16.32
N ASN A 111 -2.27 -25.21 -17.29
CA ASN A 111 -2.30 -26.65 -17.05
C ASN A 111 -0.91 -27.23 -16.75
N GLU A 112 0.16 -26.46 -16.96
CA GLU A 112 1.52 -26.88 -16.66
C GLU A 112 1.79 -26.79 -15.16
N ALA A 113 2.43 -27.80 -14.57
CA ALA A 113 2.75 -27.84 -13.14
C ALA A 113 3.56 -26.61 -12.68
N VAL A 114 4.40 -26.05 -13.56
CA VAL A 114 5.20 -24.85 -13.24
C VAL A 114 4.35 -23.60 -13.01
N ALA A 115 3.18 -23.51 -13.65
CA ALA A 115 2.32 -22.33 -13.55
C ALA A 115 1.81 -22.14 -12.12
N GLU A 116 1.42 -23.23 -11.44
CA GLU A 116 0.99 -23.20 -10.04
C GLU A 116 2.05 -22.60 -9.12
N HIS A 117 3.30 -23.00 -9.30
CA HIS A 117 4.39 -22.52 -8.45
C HIS A 117 4.76 -21.05 -8.73
N VAL A 118 4.65 -20.59 -9.98
CA VAL A 118 4.80 -19.18 -10.31
C VAL A 118 3.68 -18.35 -9.67
N PHE A 119 2.44 -18.82 -9.69
CA PHE A 119 1.34 -18.15 -9.01
C PHE A 119 1.50 -18.15 -7.48
N ALA A 120 2.03 -19.24 -6.90
CA ALA A 120 2.37 -19.31 -5.49
C ALA A 120 3.46 -18.30 -5.10
N PHE A 121 4.46 -18.06 -5.95
CA PHE A 121 5.44 -16.98 -5.73
C PHE A 121 4.78 -15.60 -5.68
N CYS A 122 3.79 -15.33 -6.52
CA CYS A 122 3.02 -14.10 -6.43
C CYS A 122 2.20 -14.02 -5.13
N HIS A 123 1.56 -15.12 -4.72
CA HIS A 123 0.89 -15.19 -3.43
C HIS A 123 1.86 -14.82 -2.29
N ILE A 124 3.01 -15.48 -2.22
CA ILE A 124 4.02 -15.26 -1.19
C ILE A 124 4.51 -13.81 -1.16
N LEU A 125 4.78 -13.22 -2.33
CA LEU A 125 5.22 -11.83 -2.46
C LEU A 125 4.20 -10.84 -1.88
N TYR A 126 2.91 -11.12 -2.02
CA TYR A 126 1.85 -10.27 -1.48
C TYR A 126 1.58 -10.54 0.00
N THR A 127 1.55 -11.80 0.43
CA THR A 127 0.95 -12.23 1.69
C THR A 127 1.92 -12.60 2.80
N GLU A 128 3.20 -12.83 2.50
CA GLU A 128 4.19 -13.27 3.50
C GLU A 128 5.34 -12.27 3.72
N THR A 129 5.47 -11.22 2.90
CA THR A 129 6.54 -10.23 3.11
C THR A 129 6.21 -9.34 4.31
N HIS A 130 6.95 -9.45 5.41
CA HIS A 130 6.68 -8.78 6.70
C HIS A 130 7.51 -7.51 6.93
N PHE A 131 7.09 -6.38 6.39
CA PHE A 131 7.93 -5.19 6.39
C PHE A 131 7.88 -4.32 7.67
N ASN A 132 7.02 -4.64 8.63
CA ASN A 132 6.70 -3.80 9.80
C ASN A 132 7.90 -3.46 10.71
N TYR A 133 8.80 -4.42 10.92
CA TYR A 133 9.97 -4.18 11.76
C TYR A 133 10.89 -3.11 11.13
N CYS A 134 11.12 -3.21 9.82
CA CYS A 134 11.91 -2.22 9.09
C CYS A 134 11.19 -0.85 9.09
N THR A 135 9.87 -0.82 8.90
CA THR A 135 9.10 0.44 8.96
C THR A 135 9.18 1.09 10.33
N GLN A 136 9.22 0.33 11.43
CA GLN A 136 9.39 0.86 12.78
C GLN A 136 10.79 1.47 13.00
N ILE A 137 11.85 0.85 12.46
CA ILE A 137 13.20 1.44 12.50
C ILE A 137 13.23 2.77 11.73
N ILE A 138 12.64 2.80 10.54
CA ILE A 138 12.55 4.02 9.73
C ILE A 138 11.76 5.10 10.48
N PHE A 139 10.61 4.74 11.06
CA PHE A 139 9.80 5.64 11.87
C PHE A 139 10.61 6.33 12.96
N ARG A 140 11.23 5.53 13.85
CA ARG A 140 12.01 6.01 14.99
C ARG A 140 13.18 6.89 14.54
N THR A 141 13.81 6.54 13.42
CA THR A 141 14.87 7.37 12.82
C THR A 141 14.36 8.77 12.47
N PHE A 142 13.23 8.88 11.79
CA PHE A 142 12.65 10.18 11.43
C PHE A 142 12.13 10.96 12.65
N ILE A 143 11.59 10.28 13.67
CA ILE A 143 11.24 10.90 14.95
C ILE A 143 12.47 11.52 15.62
N GLN A 144 13.59 10.80 15.66
CA GLN A 144 14.84 11.30 16.25
C GLN A 144 15.39 12.52 15.49
N LEU A 145 15.45 12.45 14.16
CA LEU A 145 15.90 13.56 13.31
C LEU A 145 15.02 14.80 13.50
N GLY A 146 13.70 14.62 13.50
CA GLY A 146 12.73 15.68 13.72
C GLY A 146 12.83 16.32 15.10
N THR A 147 13.00 15.49 16.13
CA THR A 147 13.20 15.94 17.51
C THR A 147 14.47 16.77 17.66
N ALA A 148 15.59 16.30 17.07
CA ALA A 148 16.86 17.00 17.10
C ALA A 148 16.76 18.38 16.42
N LYS A 149 16.01 18.48 15.32
CA LYS A 149 15.79 19.75 14.62
C LYS A 149 14.92 20.71 15.43
N LEU A 150 13.75 20.28 15.90
CA LEU A 150 12.84 21.13 16.70
C LEU A 150 13.52 21.65 17.98
N SER A 151 14.38 20.84 18.60
CA SER A 151 15.14 21.24 19.79
C SER A 151 16.12 22.38 19.51
N LYS A 152 16.72 22.42 18.31
CA LYS A 152 17.66 23.48 17.89
C LYS A 152 16.93 24.79 17.56
N GLU A 153 15.76 24.71 16.94
CA GLU A 153 15.02 25.88 16.46
C GLU A 153 14.24 26.60 17.56
N LYS A 154 14.17 26.04 18.78
CA LYS A 154 13.34 26.54 19.90
C LYS A 154 11.87 26.78 19.50
N VAL A 155 11.40 26.12 18.44
CA VAL A 155 10.05 26.30 17.89
C VAL A 155 9.06 25.70 18.89
N LYS A 156 8.18 26.55 19.45
CA LYS A 156 6.96 26.07 20.09
C LYS A 156 6.06 25.52 18.98
N TYR A 157 5.63 24.28 19.16
CA TYR A 157 4.90 23.47 18.18
C TYR A 157 3.88 24.27 17.33
N PRO A 158 3.96 24.22 15.98
CA PRO A 158 3.24 25.14 15.10
C PRO A 158 1.87 24.66 14.62
N LEU A 159 1.36 23.50 15.06
CA LEU A 159 -0.05 23.21 14.77
C LEU A 159 -0.90 24.19 15.60
N PRO A 160 -1.87 24.90 14.98
CA PRO A 160 -2.75 25.79 15.71
C PRO A 160 -3.34 24.99 16.86
N TYR A 161 -3.21 25.52 18.08
CA TYR A 161 -3.81 24.91 19.26
C TYR A 161 -5.31 24.86 19.04
N VAL A 162 -5.83 23.69 18.71
CA VAL A 162 -7.26 23.47 18.68
C VAL A 162 -7.65 23.04 20.10
N LYS A 163 -8.64 23.74 20.66
CA LYS A 163 -9.02 23.62 22.06
C LYS A 163 -9.48 22.19 22.37
N GLY A 164 -8.89 21.53 23.38
CA GLY A 164 -9.24 20.17 23.81
C GLY A 164 -8.27 19.05 23.39
N PHE A 165 -7.21 19.37 22.65
CA PHE A 165 -6.31 18.38 22.04
C PHE A 165 -5.45 17.59 23.03
N ASP A 166 -5.16 18.15 24.22
CA ASP A 166 -4.40 17.45 25.26
C ASP A 166 -5.16 16.30 25.93
N LYS A 167 -6.46 16.15 25.65
CA LYS A 167 -7.33 15.18 26.34
C LYS A 167 -7.03 13.73 25.96
N HIS A 168 -6.64 13.46 24.71
CA HIS A 168 -6.56 12.11 24.15
C HIS A 168 -5.14 11.74 23.73
N ARG A 169 -4.54 10.73 24.39
CA ARG A 169 -3.15 10.33 24.19
C ARG A 169 -2.84 9.92 22.74
N MET A 170 -3.72 9.13 22.12
CA MET A 170 -3.55 8.66 20.74
C MET A 170 -3.55 9.81 19.72
N VAL A 171 -4.45 10.79 19.89
CA VAL A 171 -4.51 11.98 19.02
C VAL A 171 -3.25 12.83 19.16
N ARG A 172 -2.90 13.16 20.41
CA ARG A 172 -1.71 13.96 20.72
C ARG A 172 -0.43 13.30 20.22
N GLY A 173 -0.31 11.99 20.41
CA GLY A 173 0.83 11.21 19.93
C GLY A 173 1.01 11.36 18.42
N LEU A 174 -0.06 11.06 17.65
CA LEU A 174 -0.05 11.15 16.19
C LEU A 174 0.37 12.52 15.68
N GLU A 175 -0.13 13.60 16.27
CA GLU A 175 0.24 14.97 15.90
C GLU A 175 1.68 15.32 16.20
N VAL A 176 2.15 14.99 17.40
CA VAL A 176 3.53 15.23 17.82
C VAL A 176 4.49 14.51 16.88
N GLN A 177 4.20 13.24 16.56
CA GLN A 177 5.02 12.49 15.62
C GLN A 177 4.93 13.05 14.21
N TYR A 178 3.75 13.44 13.73
CA TYR A 178 3.61 14.10 12.43
C TYR A 178 4.44 15.37 12.35
N GLN A 179 4.40 16.23 13.36
CA GLN A 179 5.17 17.47 13.42
C GLN A 179 6.68 17.20 13.43
N ARG A 180 7.14 16.21 14.20
CA ARG A 180 8.55 15.79 14.21
C ARG A 180 8.98 15.32 12.82
N ILE A 181 8.18 14.47 12.17
CA ILE A 181 8.55 13.99 10.83
C ILE A 181 8.51 15.15 9.82
N ALA A 182 7.47 15.99 9.87
CA ALA A 182 7.32 17.13 8.98
C ALA A 182 8.44 18.17 9.15
N SER A 183 9.05 18.25 10.34
CA SER A 183 10.16 19.16 10.60
C SER A 183 11.48 18.66 10.01
N VAL A 184 11.68 17.35 9.79
CA VAL A 184 12.91 16.79 9.21
C VAL A 184 13.27 17.53 7.91
N ASP A 185 14.53 17.93 7.74
CA ASP A 185 14.95 18.69 6.56
C ASP A 185 14.56 18.00 5.25
N ASP A 186 14.12 18.77 4.24
CA ASP A 186 13.86 18.22 2.91
C ASP A 186 15.09 17.47 2.37
N SER A 187 16.31 17.90 2.75
CA SER A 187 17.55 17.22 2.38
C SER A 187 17.83 15.91 3.13
N GLU A 188 17.01 15.54 4.11
CA GLU A 188 16.98 14.26 4.85
C GLU A 188 15.77 13.41 4.39
N GLN A 189 14.68 14.05 3.97
CA GLN A 189 13.50 13.37 3.41
C GLN A 189 13.69 13.01 1.92
N THR A 190 13.96 14.01 1.07
CA THR A 190 13.94 13.91 -0.39
C THR A 190 15.25 14.27 -1.08
N THR A 191 15.39 13.82 -2.32
CA THR A 191 16.17 14.53 -3.34
C THR A 191 15.48 15.89 -3.57
N SER A 192 16.22 17.01 -3.60
CA SER A 192 15.78 18.43 -3.60
C SER A 192 14.32 18.78 -3.96
N VAL A 193 13.80 19.91 -3.43
CA VAL A 193 12.46 20.46 -3.79
C VAL A 193 12.23 20.45 -5.31
N LEU A 194 13.26 20.81 -6.09
CA LEU A 194 13.23 20.75 -7.54
C LEU A 194 12.87 19.33 -8.02
N THR A 195 13.60 18.29 -7.58
CA THR A 195 13.34 16.88 -7.92
C THR A 195 11.97 16.40 -7.43
N ARG A 196 11.44 16.91 -6.32
CA ARG A 196 10.06 16.62 -5.88
C ARG A 196 9.04 17.19 -6.87
N THR A 197 9.24 18.44 -7.28
CA THR A 197 8.42 19.10 -8.30
C THR A 197 8.59 18.41 -9.64
N THR A 198 9.80 18.02 -10.05
CA THR A 198 10.02 17.28 -11.29
C THR A 198 9.41 15.89 -11.25
N ASN A 199 9.49 15.14 -10.14
CA ASN A 199 8.86 13.82 -10.04
C ASN A 199 7.32 13.91 -9.98
N SER A 200 6.78 14.98 -9.39
CA SER A 200 5.35 15.25 -9.39
C SER A 200 4.90 15.69 -10.79
N LEU A 201 5.70 16.52 -11.47
CA LEU A 201 5.49 16.96 -12.84
C LEU A 201 5.69 15.80 -13.83
N ILE A 202 6.63 14.88 -13.62
CA ILE A 202 6.80 13.66 -14.41
C ILE A 202 5.60 12.75 -14.16
N GLY A 203 5.22 12.53 -12.90
CA GLY A 203 4.01 11.77 -12.58
C GLY A 203 2.73 12.38 -13.15
N TYR A 204 2.69 13.71 -13.32
CA TYR A 204 1.62 14.47 -13.97
C TYR A 204 1.71 14.37 -15.50
N MET A 205 2.90 14.59 -16.04
CA MET A 205 3.22 14.46 -17.45
C MET A 205 3.23 13.00 -17.90
N ASN A 206 3.09 11.99 -17.04
CA ASN A 206 2.94 10.60 -17.46
C ASN A 206 1.61 10.36 -18.21
N GLY A 207 0.68 11.33 -18.27
CA GLY A 207 -0.38 11.32 -19.29
C GLY A 207 0.06 11.85 -20.67
N ILE A 208 1.32 12.25 -20.80
CA ILE A 208 1.98 12.85 -21.99
C ILE A 208 3.36 12.21 -22.26
N SER A 209 3.95 11.49 -21.29
CA SER A 209 5.34 11.02 -21.30
C SER A 209 5.45 9.60 -21.83
N LEU A 210 6.65 9.23 -22.29
CA LEU A 210 7.01 7.88 -22.75
C LEU A 210 7.09 6.82 -21.63
N TYR A 211 6.64 7.09 -20.40
CA TYR A 211 6.94 6.24 -19.24
C TYR A 211 5.70 5.79 -18.46
N ASP A 212 5.67 4.50 -18.16
CA ASP A 212 4.60 3.88 -17.38
C ASP A 212 4.73 4.18 -15.88
N PHE A 213 3.59 4.49 -15.24
CA PHE A 213 3.43 4.56 -13.80
C PHE A 213 3.05 3.18 -13.26
N ASP A 214 3.95 2.61 -12.47
CA ASP A 214 3.78 1.31 -11.82
C ASP A 214 4.20 1.43 -10.35
N PRO A 215 3.25 1.37 -9.39
CA PRO A 215 3.56 1.50 -7.98
C PRO A 215 4.63 0.51 -7.49
N ASN A 216 4.58 -0.75 -7.92
CA ASN A 216 5.51 -1.78 -7.44
C ASN A 216 6.94 -1.47 -7.91
N MET A 217 7.12 -1.09 -9.18
CA MET A 217 8.43 -0.66 -9.71
C MET A 217 8.92 0.67 -9.12
N GLN A 218 8.02 1.50 -8.61
CA GLN A 218 8.32 2.82 -8.03
C GLN A 218 8.58 2.81 -6.52
N SER A 219 9.14 1.71 -6.00
CA SER A 219 9.42 1.59 -4.56
C SER A 219 8.14 1.66 -3.71
N ASN A 220 7.05 1.00 -4.10
CA ASN A 220 5.87 0.84 -3.26
C ASN A 220 5.62 -0.65 -2.96
N PRO A 221 6.53 -1.32 -2.22
CA PRO A 221 6.52 -2.76 -2.07
C PRO A 221 5.27 -3.23 -1.34
N MET A 222 4.73 -4.32 -1.84
CA MET A 222 3.69 -5.09 -1.17
C MET A 222 4.27 -5.69 0.11
N HIS A 223 3.48 -5.68 1.17
CA HIS A 223 3.82 -6.39 2.40
C HIS A 223 2.56 -6.70 3.19
N LEU A 224 2.63 -7.73 4.04
CA LEU A 224 1.63 -8.03 5.04
C LEU A 224 1.72 -6.99 6.17
N LEU A 225 0.65 -6.20 6.34
CA LEU A 225 0.56 -5.17 7.37
C LEU A 225 0.21 -5.77 8.73
N MET A 226 -0.74 -6.71 8.76
CA MET A 226 -1.21 -7.37 9.98
C MET A 226 -2.17 -8.50 9.63
N ASN A 227 -2.37 -9.40 10.58
CA ASN A 227 -3.43 -10.40 10.54
C ASN A 227 -4.66 -9.90 11.31
N LEU A 228 -5.83 -10.11 10.73
CA LEU A 228 -7.14 -9.83 11.32
C LEU A 228 -7.79 -11.15 11.72
N THR A 229 -7.91 -11.40 13.02
CA THR A 229 -8.60 -12.57 13.54
C THR A 229 -10.03 -12.18 13.89
N ILE A 230 -10.99 -12.70 13.15
CA ILE A 230 -12.42 -12.39 13.31
C ILE A 230 -13.10 -13.62 13.91
N ASN A 231 -13.78 -13.44 15.03
CA ASN A 231 -14.61 -14.46 15.66
C ASN A 231 -16.09 -14.10 15.49
N ILE A 232 -16.87 -15.00 14.91
CA ILE A 232 -18.32 -14.88 14.72
C ILE A 232 -18.97 -16.09 15.38
N GLN A 233 -19.75 -15.89 16.44
CA GLN A 233 -20.49 -16.98 17.09
C GLN A 233 -19.60 -18.20 17.45
N GLY A 234 -18.35 -17.96 17.86
CA GLY A 234 -17.37 -19.00 18.20
C GLY A 234 -16.53 -19.53 17.03
N GLN A 235 -16.93 -19.28 15.78
CA GLN A 235 -16.10 -19.59 14.61
C GLN A 235 -15.04 -18.51 14.41
N THR A 236 -13.78 -18.91 14.23
CA THR A 236 -12.67 -17.98 14.04
C THR A 236 -12.06 -18.15 12.67
N PHE A 237 -11.88 -17.05 11.94
CA PHE A 237 -11.09 -17.02 10.71
C PHE A 237 -10.07 -15.87 10.74
N CYS A 238 -9.07 -15.98 9.87
CA CYS A 238 -7.99 -15.01 9.76
C CYS A 238 -7.96 -14.41 8.35
N THR A 239 -7.91 -13.08 8.27
CA THR A 239 -7.74 -12.32 7.04
C THR A 239 -6.44 -11.53 7.09
N LYS A 240 -5.63 -11.62 6.05
CA LYS A 240 -4.39 -10.85 5.90
C LYS A 240 -4.67 -9.43 5.42
N ASN A 241 -4.34 -8.40 6.19
CA ASN A 241 -4.41 -7.02 5.71
C ASN A 241 -3.11 -6.66 4.99
N LEU A 242 -3.18 -6.54 3.67
CA LEU A 242 -2.03 -6.29 2.82
C LEU A 242 -1.83 -4.80 2.63
N ALA A 243 -0.58 -4.35 2.54
CA ALA A 243 -0.14 -3.00 2.23
C ALA A 243 0.49 -2.89 0.84
N LEU A 244 -0.32 -2.49 -0.15
CA LEU A 244 0.06 -2.35 -1.56
C LEU A 244 -0.43 -1.03 -2.18
N GLY A 245 0.26 -0.55 -3.22
CA GLY A 245 -0.24 0.50 -4.11
C GLY A 245 -1.25 -0.02 -5.11
N SER A 246 -1.79 0.84 -5.99
CA SER A 246 -2.69 0.38 -7.05
C SER A 246 -2.03 -0.73 -7.88
N PRO A 247 -2.67 -1.89 -8.12
CA PRO A 247 -2.09 -3.01 -8.87
C PRO A 247 -2.15 -2.76 -10.38
N THR A 248 -1.89 -1.52 -10.79
CA THR A 248 -2.11 -1.04 -12.15
C THR A 248 -0.83 -0.45 -12.70
N ILE A 249 -0.56 -0.72 -13.97
CA ILE A 249 0.46 -0.07 -14.80
C ILE A 249 -0.29 0.92 -15.69
N GLU A 250 -0.13 2.22 -15.43
CA GLU A 250 -0.73 3.31 -16.22
C GLU A 250 0.32 3.82 -17.20
N ASN A 251 0.07 3.67 -18.50
CA ASN A 251 1.02 4.05 -19.52
C ASN A 251 0.97 5.55 -19.85
N GLY A 252 1.89 5.97 -20.71
CA GLY A 252 2.00 7.35 -21.23
C GLY A 252 0.73 7.95 -21.82
N SER A 253 -0.20 7.11 -22.31
CA SER A 253 -1.46 7.54 -22.92
C SER A 253 -2.63 7.54 -21.93
N GLY A 254 -2.37 7.34 -20.64
CA GLY A 254 -3.40 7.27 -19.60
C GLY A 254 -4.19 5.95 -19.58
N VAL A 255 -3.80 4.93 -20.36
CA VAL A 255 -4.42 3.59 -20.29
C VAL A 255 -3.81 2.85 -19.11
N ALA A 256 -4.64 2.28 -18.25
CA ALA A 256 -4.19 1.44 -17.15
C ALA A 256 -4.45 -0.04 -17.43
N THR A 257 -3.50 -0.89 -17.08
CA THR A 257 -3.61 -2.35 -17.14
C THR A 257 -3.26 -2.95 -15.77
N ILE A 258 -3.72 -4.16 -15.47
CA ILE A 258 -3.37 -4.83 -14.20
C ILE A 258 -1.96 -5.40 -14.29
N ASN A 259 -1.16 -5.18 -13.23
CA ASN A 259 0.17 -5.75 -13.16
C ASN A 259 0.13 -7.29 -13.11
N PRO A 260 1.06 -8.02 -13.74
CA PRO A 260 1.00 -9.47 -13.79
C PRO A 260 1.01 -10.13 -12.41
N GLU A 261 1.77 -9.61 -11.44
CA GLU A 261 1.85 -10.19 -10.10
C GLU A 261 0.50 -10.22 -9.36
N MET A 262 -0.41 -9.24 -9.56
CA MET A 262 -1.77 -9.31 -9.00
C MET A 262 -2.58 -10.42 -9.68
N ARG A 263 -2.47 -10.56 -11.01
CA ARG A 263 -3.15 -11.67 -11.73
C ARG A 263 -2.62 -13.04 -11.32
N GLY A 264 -1.31 -13.13 -11.03
CA GLY A 264 -0.68 -14.32 -10.47
C GLY A 264 -1.24 -14.67 -9.09
N LEU A 265 -1.38 -13.69 -8.18
CA LEU A 265 -2.03 -13.89 -6.88
C LEU A 265 -3.47 -14.41 -7.02
N LEU A 266 -4.28 -13.79 -7.89
CA LEU A 266 -5.67 -14.21 -8.07
C LEU A 266 -5.79 -15.57 -8.76
N SER A 267 -4.86 -15.89 -9.67
CA SER A 267 -4.78 -17.21 -10.30
C SER A 267 -4.41 -18.30 -9.30
N TYR A 268 -3.55 -18.00 -8.33
CA TYR A 268 -3.27 -18.91 -7.20
C TYR A 268 -4.55 -19.21 -6.41
N TYR A 269 -5.31 -18.18 -6.03
CA TYR A 269 -6.57 -18.38 -5.31
C TYR A 269 -7.59 -19.19 -6.11
N ARG A 270 -7.70 -18.95 -7.42
CA ARG A 270 -8.55 -19.73 -8.32
C ARG A 270 -8.15 -21.20 -8.35
N GLN A 271 -6.85 -21.51 -8.48
CA GLN A 271 -6.34 -22.88 -8.50
C GLN A 271 -6.54 -23.60 -7.17
N LYS A 272 -6.45 -22.88 -6.05
CA LYS A 272 -6.72 -23.41 -4.72
C LYS A 272 -8.22 -23.41 -4.36
N GLU A 273 -9.08 -23.12 -5.32
CA GLU A 273 -10.54 -23.08 -5.17
C GLU A 273 -11.00 -22.20 -3.99
N VAL A 274 -10.26 -21.13 -3.72
CA VAL A 274 -10.58 -20.18 -2.65
C VAL A 274 -11.76 -19.33 -3.10
N GLU A 275 -12.91 -19.50 -2.46
CA GLU A 275 -14.14 -18.77 -2.80
C GLU A 275 -13.96 -17.24 -2.77
N CYS A 276 -13.35 -16.73 -1.69
CA CYS A 276 -13.01 -15.32 -1.54
C CYS A 276 -11.52 -15.13 -1.23
N GLY A 277 -10.73 -14.92 -2.29
CA GLY A 277 -9.29 -14.72 -2.18
C GLY A 277 -8.93 -13.33 -1.62
N LEU A 278 -9.46 -12.28 -2.24
CA LEU A 278 -9.07 -10.90 -1.93
C LEU A 278 -10.27 -9.93 -1.92
N LEU A 279 -10.45 -9.23 -0.80
CA LEU A 279 -11.31 -8.05 -0.69
C LEU A 279 -10.48 -6.76 -0.90
N TYR A 280 -10.76 -6.05 -1.99
CA TYR A 280 -10.02 -4.85 -2.40
C TYR A 280 -10.87 -3.60 -2.26
N LEU A 281 -10.51 -2.72 -1.33
CA LEU A 281 -11.18 -1.45 -1.10
C LEU A 281 -10.45 -0.38 -1.91
N ASN A 282 -11.07 0.06 -3.00
CA ASN A 282 -10.52 1.07 -3.89
C ASN A 282 -10.98 2.47 -3.45
N TYR A 283 -10.06 3.25 -2.89
CA TYR A 283 -10.32 4.63 -2.45
C TYR A 283 -9.97 5.68 -3.51
N GLN A 284 -9.84 5.27 -4.77
CA GLN A 284 -9.65 6.17 -5.90
C GLN A 284 -10.98 6.75 -6.38
N ASN A 285 -10.90 7.89 -7.07
CA ASN A 285 -12.08 8.51 -7.63
C ASN A 285 -12.35 7.97 -9.04
N CYS A 286 -13.48 7.27 -9.22
CA CYS A 286 -13.90 6.76 -10.54
C CYS A 286 -14.66 7.79 -11.39
N ARG A 287 -14.92 9.00 -10.85
CA ARG A 287 -15.68 10.03 -11.56
C ARG A 287 -14.95 10.53 -12.79
N ASN A 288 -15.72 10.96 -13.80
CA ASN A 288 -15.21 11.75 -14.91
C ASN A 288 -14.70 13.10 -14.38
N GLN A 289 -13.38 13.23 -14.19
CA GLN A 289 -12.78 14.51 -13.82
C GLN A 289 -12.45 15.29 -15.10
N ILE A 290 -13.03 16.48 -15.23
CA ILE A 290 -12.71 17.42 -16.31
C ILE A 290 -11.36 18.13 -16.04
N SER A 291 -10.82 17.98 -14.83
CA SER A 291 -9.56 18.60 -14.45
C SER A 291 -8.40 18.03 -15.24
N ARG A 292 -7.80 18.86 -16.10
CA ARG A 292 -6.48 18.56 -16.68
C ARG A 292 -5.38 18.50 -15.60
N LEU A 293 -5.62 19.03 -14.39
CA LEU A 293 -4.62 19.20 -13.33
C LEU A 293 -4.63 18.06 -12.29
N ALA A 294 -5.79 17.48 -12.00
CA ALA A 294 -5.88 16.26 -11.20
C ALA A 294 -5.64 15.05 -12.10
N ALA A 295 -4.68 14.18 -11.73
CA ALA A 295 -4.43 12.96 -12.48
C ALA A 295 -5.70 12.10 -12.49
N ASP A 296 -6.29 11.91 -13.67
CA ASP A 296 -7.48 11.08 -13.85
C ASP A 296 -7.23 9.68 -13.25
N GLU A 297 -8.04 9.30 -12.28
CA GLU A 297 -7.93 8.00 -11.62
C GLU A 297 -8.86 6.95 -12.26
N LYS A 298 -9.75 7.37 -13.18
CA LYS A 298 -10.74 6.51 -13.84
C LYS A 298 -10.12 5.34 -14.58
N PRO A 299 -9.06 5.49 -15.41
CA PRO A 299 -8.49 4.35 -16.14
C PRO A 299 -8.04 3.22 -15.21
N ARG A 300 -7.44 3.58 -14.06
CA ARG A 300 -7.06 2.60 -13.03
C ARG A 300 -8.26 1.95 -12.38
N CYS A 301 -9.30 2.73 -12.05
CA CYS A 301 -10.53 2.18 -11.48
C CYS A 301 -11.16 1.16 -12.42
N LEU A 302 -11.31 1.51 -13.70
CA LEU A 302 -11.86 0.60 -14.72
C LEU A 302 -11.03 -0.68 -14.83
N ALA A 303 -9.71 -0.59 -14.92
CA ALA A 303 -8.86 -1.79 -14.97
C ALA A 303 -9.05 -2.71 -13.75
N ILE A 304 -9.27 -2.14 -12.56
CA ILE A 304 -9.53 -2.89 -11.32
C ILE A 304 -10.96 -3.47 -11.32
N HIS A 305 -11.94 -2.73 -11.85
CA HIS A 305 -13.33 -3.19 -11.99
C HIS A 305 -13.40 -4.37 -12.96
N ASP A 306 -12.78 -4.26 -14.13
CA ASP A 306 -12.65 -5.32 -15.13
C ASP A 306 -11.99 -6.57 -14.53
N LEU A 307 -10.98 -6.38 -13.66
CA LEU A 307 -10.36 -7.50 -12.93
C LEU A 307 -11.36 -8.20 -12.00
N GLY A 308 -12.25 -7.42 -11.37
CA GLY A 308 -13.37 -7.92 -10.56
C GLY A 308 -14.31 -8.82 -11.36
N ASP A 309 -14.58 -8.47 -12.61
CA ASP A 309 -15.42 -9.28 -13.48
C ASP A 309 -14.68 -10.53 -13.99
N GLN A 310 -13.37 -10.45 -14.18
CA GLN A 310 -12.53 -11.56 -14.64
C GLN A 310 -12.25 -12.62 -13.55
N PHE A 311 -12.25 -12.26 -12.27
CA PHE A 311 -11.93 -13.15 -11.15
C PHE A 311 -13.04 -13.19 -10.10
N LYS A 312 -13.69 -14.35 -9.95
CA LYS A 312 -14.71 -14.56 -8.90
C LYS A 312 -14.13 -14.45 -7.49
N GLU A 313 -12.84 -14.77 -7.34
CA GLU A 313 -12.09 -14.74 -6.07
C GLU A 313 -11.73 -13.31 -5.64
N PHE A 314 -11.99 -12.32 -6.50
CA PHE A 314 -11.67 -10.91 -6.30
C PHE A 314 -12.95 -10.09 -6.11
N TYR A 315 -13.13 -9.58 -4.90
CA TYR A 315 -14.21 -8.65 -4.57
C TYR A 315 -13.62 -7.26 -4.43
N VAL A 316 -14.18 -6.30 -5.17
CA VAL A 316 -13.71 -4.92 -5.16
C VAL A 316 -14.86 -4.00 -4.75
N LEU A 317 -14.57 -3.05 -3.87
CA LEU A 317 -15.51 -2.03 -3.41
C LEU A 317 -14.85 -0.67 -3.63
N THR A 318 -15.39 0.16 -4.53
CA THR A 318 -14.88 1.52 -4.74
C THR A 318 -15.65 2.50 -3.87
N LEU A 319 -14.97 3.03 -2.85
CA LEU A 319 -15.49 4.06 -1.95
C LEU A 319 -14.69 5.34 -2.18
N SER A 320 -15.20 6.25 -3.03
CA SER A 320 -14.47 7.48 -3.32
C SER A 320 -14.39 8.38 -2.09
N HIS A 321 -13.16 8.79 -1.76
CA HIS A 321 -12.85 9.75 -0.70
C HIS A 321 -12.55 11.16 -1.24
N ASN A 322 -12.72 11.36 -2.54
CA ASN A 322 -12.58 12.65 -3.21
C ASN A 322 -13.85 13.03 -3.97
N SER A 323 -14.98 12.36 -3.68
CA SER A 323 -16.25 12.83 -4.20
C SER A 323 -16.62 14.11 -3.44
N PRO A 324 -17.26 15.10 -4.11
CA PRO A 324 -17.87 16.24 -3.44
C PRO A 324 -18.80 15.83 -2.29
N PHE A 325 -19.52 14.71 -2.47
CA PHE A 325 -20.34 14.12 -1.44
C PHE A 325 -19.50 13.69 -0.23
N TYR A 326 -18.36 13.01 -0.41
CA TYR A 326 -17.52 12.61 0.71
C TYR A 326 -16.92 13.80 1.46
N GLU A 327 -16.36 14.76 0.73
CA GLU A 327 -15.68 15.92 1.32
C GLU A 327 -16.66 16.88 2.01
N GLN A 328 -17.96 16.75 1.73
CA GLN A 328 -19.02 17.63 2.22
C GLN A 328 -18.71 19.09 1.88
N ILE A 329 -18.13 19.34 0.69
CA ILE A 329 -17.73 20.68 0.27
C ILE A 329 -18.99 21.48 -0.14
N GLY A 330 -19.47 22.29 0.80
CA GLY A 330 -20.05 23.60 0.55
C GLY A 330 -19.06 24.67 1.02
N HIS A 331 -19.18 25.92 0.55
CA HIS A 331 -18.11 26.93 0.56
C HIS A 331 -17.41 27.13 1.91
N ASP A 332 -16.08 27.12 1.92
CA ASP A 332 -15.24 27.72 2.96
C ASP A 332 -14.89 29.15 2.54
N ILE A 333 -15.35 30.16 3.30
CA ILE A 333 -15.09 31.59 3.02
C ILE A 333 -14.45 32.20 4.26
N GLU A 334 -13.18 32.58 4.15
CA GLU A 334 -12.38 33.09 5.29
C GLU A 334 -12.55 34.60 5.56
N ASP A 335 -13.30 35.33 4.72
CA ASP A 335 -13.47 36.78 4.82
C ASP A 335 -14.94 37.13 5.10
N LEU A 336 -15.20 37.97 6.10
CA LEU A 336 -16.50 38.10 6.78
C LEU A 336 -17.33 39.34 6.38
N THR A 337 -16.86 40.21 5.49
CA THR A 337 -17.69 41.35 5.05
C THR A 337 -18.66 40.92 3.95
N ALA A 338 -19.90 41.42 3.93
CA ALA A 338 -20.85 40.99 2.90
C ALA A 338 -20.36 41.27 1.47
N SER A 339 -19.57 42.33 1.27
CA SER A 339 -18.96 42.64 -0.02
C SER A 339 -17.80 41.68 -0.36
N SER A 340 -16.93 41.34 0.60
CA SER A 340 -15.81 40.40 0.40
C SER A 340 -16.28 38.96 0.26
N VAL A 341 -17.30 38.53 1.02
CA VAL A 341 -17.97 37.23 0.90
C VAL A 341 -18.59 37.07 -0.48
N LYS A 342 -19.40 38.06 -0.91
CA LYS A 342 -20.00 38.04 -2.25
C LYS A 342 -18.94 38.08 -3.33
N SER A 343 -17.88 38.88 -3.17
CA SER A 343 -16.78 38.99 -4.13
C SER A 343 -15.89 37.75 -4.15
N LYS A 344 -15.72 37.02 -3.04
CA LYS A 344 -14.94 35.77 -2.94
C LYS A 344 -15.75 34.58 -3.45
N ILE A 345 -17.05 34.47 -3.12
CA ILE A 345 -17.97 33.52 -3.79
C ILE A 345 -17.98 33.78 -5.29
N TRP A 346 -18.05 35.06 -5.69
CA TRP A 346 -18.04 35.46 -7.09
C TRP A 346 -16.68 35.22 -7.76
N ALA A 347 -15.57 35.49 -7.09
CA ALA A 347 -14.24 35.21 -7.59
C ALA A 347 -14.00 33.69 -7.68
N ASP A 348 -14.47 32.90 -6.73
CA ASP A 348 -14.38 31.44 -6.78
C ASP A 348 -15.32 30.85 -7.85
N LEU A 349 -16.47 31.49 -8.11
CA LEU A 349 -17.33 31.14 -9.24
C LEU A 349 -16.69 31.50 -10.59
N CYS A 350 -16.06 32.68 -10.71
CA CYS A 350 -15.66 33.24 -12.01
C CYS A 350 -14.16 33.15 -12.33
N THR A 351 -13.29 32.89 -11.36
CA THR A 351 -11.91 32.54 -11.66
C THR A 351 -11.90 31.12 -12.19
N THR A 352 -11.40 30.97 -13.41
CA THR A 352 -11.31 29.73 -14.20
C THR A 352 -10.51 28.58 -13.52
N GLY A 353 -10.05 28.79 -12.29
CA GLY A 353 -9.22 27.89 -11.48
C GLY A 353 -9.88 27.30 -10.22
N SER A 354 -11.08 27.72 -9.81
CA SER A 354 -11.78 27.02 -8.71
C SER A 354 -12.43 25.74 -9.23
N GLU A 355 -11.73 24.62 -9.04
CA GLU A 355 -12.19 23.29 -9.41
C GLU A 355 -13.60 23.01 -8.88
N VAL A 356 -13.93 23.46 -7.66
CA VAL A 356 -15.16 23.15 -6.93
C VAL A 356 -16.43 23.63 -7.65
N PHE A 357 -16.39 24.75 -8.38
CA PHE A 357 -17.58 25.35 -9.00
C PHE A 357 -17.87 24.94 -10.45
N LYS A 358 -16.85 24.45 -11.18
CA LYS A 358 -17.09 23.82 -12.49
C LYS A 358 -18.06 22.63 -12.41
N TYR A 359 -18.19 22.03 -11.23
CA TYR A 359 -19.09 20.90 -10.96
C TYR A 359 -20.55 21.30 -10.73
N TYR A 360 -20.84 22.57 -10.42
CA TYR A 360 -22.21 23.03 -10.22
C TYR A 360 -22.79 23.64 -11.49
N LEU A 361 -22.02 24.41 -12.26
CA LEU A 361 -22.57 25.20 -13.37
C LEU A 361 -21.54 25.32 -14.50
N PRO A 362 -21.83 24.86 -15.75
CA PRO A 362 -21.02 25.22 -16.89
C PRO A 362 -21.25 26.70 -17.18
N LEU A 363 -20.38 27.56 -16.64
CA LEU A 363 -20.55 29.01 -16.72
C LEU A 363 -20.40 29.51 -18.16
N ASP A 364 -21.51 29.54 -18.89
CA ASP A 364 -21.70 30.52 -19.96
C ASP A 364 -22.03 31.90 -19.36
N HIS A 365 -22.01 32.92 -20.21
CA HIS A 365 -22.18 34.32 -19.79
C HIS A 365 -23.56 34.57 -19.13
N GLY A 366 -24.59 33.80 -19.48
CA GLY A 366 -25.95 33.92 -18.94
C GLY A 366 -26.12 33.28 -17.58
N LEU A 367 -25.47 32.14 -17.35
CA LEU A 367 -25.49 31.44 -16.07
C LEU A 367 -24.78 32.25 -14.99
N SER A 368 -23.70 32.97 -15.33
CA SER A 368 -22.99 33.83 -14.37
C SER A 368 -23.88 34.96 -13.82
N GLU A 369 -24.63 35.66 -14.69
CA GLU A 369 -25.52 36.75 -14.28
C GLU A 369 -26.68 36.23 -13.43
N TRP A 370 -27.14 35.01 -13.69
CA TRP A 370 -28.17 34.36 -12.90
C TRP A 370 -27.69 33.96 -11.49
N VAL A 371 -26.44 33.49 -11.34
CA VAL A 371 -25.86 33.19 -10.03
C VAL A 371 -25.67 34.46 -9.20
N LYS A 372 -25.19 35.54 -9.83
CA LYS A 372 -25.14 36.90 -9.27
C LYS A 372 -26.49 37.36 -8.75
N ALA A 373 -27.54 37.20 -9.56
CA ALA A 373 -28.89 37.60 -9.21
C ALA A 373 -29.40 36.81 -8.00
N THR A 374 -29.13 35.49 -7.95
CA THR A 374 -29.49 34.62 -6.83
C THR A 374 -28.76 35.01 -5.54
N LEU A 375 -27.45 35.28 -5.61
CA LEU A 375 -26.63 35.74 -4.50
C LEU A 375 -27.14 37.07 -3.91
N ASN A 376 -27.47 38.02 -4.79
CA ASN A 376 -28.01 39.32 -4.40
C ASN A 376 -29.43 39.20 -3.82
N LEU A 377 -30.27 38.35 -4.40
CA LEU A 377 -31.62 38.10 -3.91
C LEU A 377 -31.60 37.53 -2.49
N VAL A 378 -30.79 36.50 -2.22
CA VAL A 378 -30.69 35.89 -0.89
C VAL A 378 -30.18 36.90 0.14
N HIS A 379 -29.16 37.69 -0.20
CA HIS A 379 -28.66 38.72 0.71
C HIS A 379 -29.72 39.79 0.99
N ALA A 380 -30.38 40.31 -0.06
CA ALA A 380 -31.38 41.36 0.08
C ALA A 380 -32.67 40.92 0.79
N THR A 381 -33.04 39.64 0.69
CA THR A 381 -34.30 39.13 1.27
C THR A 381 -34.13 38.60 2.69
N GLN A 382 -32.96 38.07 3.03
CA GLN A 382 -32.75 37.34 4.30
C GLN A 382 -31.64 37.93 5.17
N PHE A 383 -30.81 38.82 4.63
CA PHE A 383 -29.62 39.36 5.31
C PHE A 383 -29.43 40.86 5.04
N ASP A 384 -30.51 41.59 4.73
CA ASP A 384 -30.51 43.01 4.36
C ASP A 384 -29.84 43.91 5.40
N LYS A 385 -29.97 43.55 6.68
CA LYS A 385 -29.38 44.26 7.83
C LYS A 385 -27.95 43.81 8.16
N CYS A 386 -27.47 42.70 7.58
CA CYS A 386 -26.11 42.18 7.79
C CYS A 386 -25.12 42.87 6.85
N LYS A 387 -24.52 43.97 7.32
CA LYS A 387 -23.40 44.65 6.64
C LYS A 387 -22.07 43.92 6.80
N ILE A 388 -21.89 43.25 7.94
CA ILE A 388 -20.75 42.40 8.27
C ILE A 388 -21.33 41.07 8.74
N PHE A 389 -20.86 39.96 8.19
CA PHE A 389 -21.20 38.65 8.67
C PHE A 389 -20.33 38.29 9.88
N THR A 390 -20.94 37.74 10.92
CA THR A 390 -20.25 36.88 11.88
C THR A 390 -20.02 35.51 11.24
N GLU A 391 -19.14 34.67 11.81
CA GLU A 391 -18.92 33.30 11.33
C GLU A 391 -20.23 32.50 11.19
N ASP A 392 -21.12 32.61 12.18
CA ASP A 392 -22.43 31.95 12.17
C ASP A 392 -23.37 32.50 11.09
N THR A 393 -23.43 33.82 10.91
CA THR A 393 -24.30 34.43 9.88
C THR A 393 -23.74 34.26 8.48
N LEU A 394 -22.42 34.14 8.33
CA LEU A 394 -21.76 33.79 7.06
C LEU A 394 -22.12 32.36 6.66
N LYS A 395 -21.99 31.41 7.58
CA LYS A 395 -22.36 30.00 7.34
C LYS A 395 -23.82 29.87 6.93
N LEU A 396 -24.71 30.58 7.62
CA LEU A 396 -26.14 30.63 7.29
C LEU A 396 -26.41 31.32 5.93
N PHE A 397 -25.65 32.34 5.57
CA PHE A 397 -25.78 33.00 4.26
C PHE A 397 -25.35 32.08 3.12
N ILE A 398 -24.20 31.42 3.25
CA ILE A 398 -23.72 30.42 2.29
C ILE A 398 -24.78 29.31 2.14
N GLU A 399 -25.33 28.84 3.26
CA GLU A 399 -26.42 27.86 3.28
C GLU A 399 -27.62 28.28 2.44
N LYS A 400 -28.17 29.45 2.74
CA LYS A 400 -29.35 29.96 2.03
C LYS A 400 -29.05 30.24 0.57
N PHE A 401 -27.85 30.68 0.24
CA PHE A 401 -27.41 30.89 -1.13
C PHE A 401 -27.37 29.58 -1.91
N HIS A 402 -26.68 28.55 -1.39
CA HIS A 402 -26.64 27.21 -2.01
C HIS A 402 -28.02 26.63 -2.20
N HIS A 403 -28.86 26.68 -1.16
CA HIS A 403 -30.21 26.13 -1.21
C HIS A 403 -31.06 26.82 -2.27
N THR A 404 -30.98 28.15 -2.34
CA THR A 404 -31.71 28.95 -3.35
C THR A 404 -31.19 28.69 -4.75
N LEU A 405 -29.87 28.51 -4.92
CA LEU A 405 -29.24 28.15 -6.18
C LEU A 405 -29.73 26.79 -6.70
N ILE A 406 -29.77 25.77 -5.82
CA ILE A 406 -30.25 24.44 -6.16
C ILE A 406 -31.74 24.46 -6.53
N ILE A 407 -32.58 25.11 -5.72
CA ILE A 407 -34.03 25.25 -5.98
C ILE A 407 -34.27 25.96 -7.31
N ASN A 408 -33.62 27.11 -7.52
CA ASN A 408 -33.86 27.91 -8.71
C ASN A 408 -33.32 27.23 -9.95
N ALA A 409 -32.18 26.52 -9.90
CA ALA A 409 -31.66 25.84 -11.09
C ALA A 409 -32.56 24.68 -11.53
N LYS A 410 -33.10 23.93 -10.56
CA LYS A 410 -34.10 22.89 -10.85
C LYS A 410 -35.38 23.49 -11.44
N THR A 411 -35.83 24.62 -10.89
CA THR A 411 -37.10 25.26 -11.30
C THR A 411 -36.98 26.00 -12.63
N CYS A 412 -35.88 26.71 -12.88
CA CYS A 412 -35.70 27.55 -14.06
C CYS A 412 -35.08 26.81 -15.25
N PHE A 413 -34.26 25.79 -15.00
CA PHE A 413 -33.50 25.11 -16.06
C PHE A 413 -33.74 23.59 -16.11
N GLY A 414 -34.53 23.02 -15.21
CA GLY A 414 -34.66 21.57 -15.06
C GLY A 414 -33.37 20.88 -14.62
N LEU A 415 -32.36 21.66 -14.19
CA LEU A 415 -31.04 21.16 -13.82
C LEU A 415 -31.05 20.74 -12.34
N ALA A 416 -30.80 19.46 -12.08
CA ALA A 416 -30.53 18.98 -10.73
C ALA A 416 -29.10 19.37 -10.34
N LEU A 417 -28.94 20.55 -9.75
CA LEU A 417 -27.67 20.88 -9.09
C LEU A 417 -27.46 19.92 -7.92
N GLY A 418 -26.24 19.40 -7.80
CA GLY A 418 -25.88 18.37 -6.82
C GLY A 418 -26.21 18.75 -5.37
N TYR A 419 -26.22 17.72 -4.53
CA TYR A 419 -26.37 17.72 -3.07
C TYR A 419 -26.12 19.07 -2.36
N SER A 420 -27.08 19.47 -1.52
CA SER A 420 -26.87 20.55 -0.56
C SER A 420 -26.38 19.97 0.77
N ILE A 421 -25.22 20.43 1.24
CA ILE A 421 -24.70 20.11 2.59
C ILE A 421 -25.59 20.61 3.73
N TYR A 422 -26.74 21.22 3.41
CA TYR A 422 -27.69 21.82 4.35
C TYR A 422 -29.04 21.09 4.38
N GLN A 423 -29.19 20.01 3.61
CA GLN A 423 -30.39 19.19 3.68
C GLN A 423 -30.49 18.42 5.02
N PRO A 424 -31.70 18.12 5.52
CA PRO A 424 -31.90 17.37 6.77
C PRO A 424 -31.19 16.01 6.78
N GLY A 425 -30.81 15.53 7.97
CA GLY A 425 -30.16 14.23 8.18
C GLY A 425 -30.93 13.05 7.56
N SER A 426 -32.26 13.07 7.63
CA SER A 426 -33.12 12.10 6.93
C SER A 426 -32.93 12.08 5.40
N PHE A 427 -32.77 13.25 4.77
CA PHE A 427 -32.48 13.36 3.34
C PHE A 427 -31.05 12.90 3.03
N PHE A 428 -30.08 13.28 3.88
CA PHE A 428 -28.68 12.87 3.74
C PHE A 428 -28.53 11.34 3.70
N LYS A 429 -29.22 10.60 4.59
CA LYS A 429 -29.21 9.12 4.57
C LYS A 429 -29.75 8.54 3.26
N LYS A 430 -30.90 9.03 2.80
CA LYS A 430 -31.47 8.55 1.54
C LYS A 430 -30.50 8.80 0.38
N HIS A 431 -29.91 9.99 0.33
CA HIS A 431 -28.97 10.35 -0.70
C HIS A 431 -27.66 9.55 -0.62
N LEU A 432 -27.15 9.28 0.58
CA LEU A 432 -26.01 8.38 0.83
C LEU A 432 -26.22 7.01 0.18
N ILE A 433 -27.38 6.40 0.41
CA ILE A 433 -27.71 5.08 -0.17
C ILE A 433 -27.78 5.17 -1.69
N THR A 434 -28.43 6.21 -2.23
CA THR A 434 -28.49 6.43 -3.67
C THR A 434 -27.11 6.63 -4.29
N GLU A 435 -26.26 7.47 -3.71
CA GLU A 435 -24.90 7.74 -4.22
C GLU A 435 -24.04 6.47 -4.29
N ILE A 436 -24.14 5.61 -3.27
CA ILE A 436 -23.28 4.44 -3.13
C ILE A 436 -23.79 3.23 -3.93
N PHE A 437 -25.09 2.96 -3.89
CA PHE A 437 -25.66 1.72 -4.44
C PHE A 437 -26.41 1.90 -5.75
N ASP A 438 -27.01 3.08 -5.98
CA ASP A 438 -27.93 3.29 -7.10
C ASP A 438 -27.34 4.24 -8.17
N GLY A 439 -26.28 4.98 -7.83
CA GLY A 439 -25.68 6.01 -8.67
C GLY A 439 -24.73 5.46 -9.73
N ASN A 440 -24.58 6.20 -10.83
CA ASN A 440 -23.59 5.89 -11.85
C ASN A 440 -22.17 6.12 -11.29
N PRO A 441 -21.25 5.13 -11.34
CA PRO A 441 -19.88 5.29 -10.86
C PRO A 441 -19.10 6.45 -11.46
N GLU A 442 -19.38 6.80 -12.71
CA GLU A 442 -18.74 7.93 -13.39
C GLU A 442 -19.23 9.28 -12.85
N GLU A 443 -20.40 9.30 -12.21
CA GLU A 443 -21.03 10.48 -11.61
C GLU A 443 -20.76 10.56 -10.12
N THR A 444 -20.91 9.47 -9.37
CA THR A 444 -20.80 9.47 -7.90
C THR A 444 -19.39 9.15 -7.43
N GLY A 445 -18.65 8.37 -8.21
CA GLY A 445 -17.32 7.84 -7.88
C GLY A 445 -17.36 6.57 -7.05
N TYR A 446 -18.55 6.09 -6.70
CA TYR A 446 -18.75 4.83 -6.00
C TYR A 446 -19.01 3.71 -6.99
N TRP A 447 -18.50 2.52 -6.70
CA TRP A 447 -18.85 1.34 -7.48
C TRP A 447 -18.87 0.13 -6.57
N ILE A 448 -20.02 -0.55 -6.58
CA ILE A 448 -20.26 -1.79 -5.86
C ILE A 448 -20.70 -2.82 -6.91
N PRO A 449 -19.91 -3.88 -7.14
CA PRO A 449 -20.31 -4.93 -8.07
C PRO A 449 -21.64 -5.55 -7.65
N GLN A 450 -22.54 -5.79 -8.60
CA GLN A 450 -23.82 -6.44 -8.35
C GLN A 450 -23.64 -7.81 -7.66
N LYS A 451 -22.62 -8.59 -8.07
CA LYS A 451 -22.25 -9.86 -7.42
C LYS A 451 -21.98 -9.72 -5.92
N LEU A 452 -21.43 -8.58 -5.48
CA LEU A 452 -21.14 -8.32 -4.08
C LEU A 452 -22.42 -7.96 -3.31
N VAL A 453 -23.30 -7.16 -3.94
CA VAL A 453 -24.62 -6.84 -3.38
C VAL A 453 -25.43 -8.12 -3.16
N GLU A 454 -25.46 -9.01 -4.16
CA GLU A 454 -26.17 -10.28 -4.11
C GLU A 454 -25.57 -11.26 -3.11
N ALA A 455 -24.23 -11.34 -3.03
CA ALA A 455 -23.55 -12.26 -2.11
C ALA A 455 -23.72 -11.87 -0.62
N THR A 456 -24.01 -10.60 -0.32
CA THR A 456 -23.98 -10.10 1.06
C THR A 456 -25.24 -9.37 1.53
N ASP A 457 -26.22 -9.10 0.66
CA ASP A 457 -27.33 -8.18 0.94
C ASP A 457 -26.85 -6.77 1.37
N LEU A 458 -25.78 -6.30 0.70
CA LEU A 458 -25.03 -5.12 1.12
C LEU A 458 -25.87 -3.84 1.18
N ARG A 459 -26.86 -3.73 0.30
CA ARG A 459 -27.71 -2.53 0.19
C ARG A 459 -28.66 -2.40 1.37
N ASN A 460 -29.36 -3.47 1.75
CA ASN A 460 -30.27 -3.45 2.90
C ASN A 460 -29.49 -3.25 4.19
N PHE A 461 -28.35 -3.95 4.34
CA PHE A 461 -27.42 -3.69 5.43
C PHE A 461 -26.98 -2.23 5.48
N GLY A 462 -26.68 -1.62 4.33
CA GLY A 462 -26.35 -0.20 4.23
C GLY A 462 -27.48 0.70 4.75
N ILE A 463 -28.74 0.43 4.42
CA ILE A 463 -29.88 1.20 4.93
C ILE A 463 -29.96 1.11 6.46
N GLU A 464 -29.93 -0.12 7.00
CA GLU A 464 -29.97 -0.37 8.45
C GLU A 464 -28.80 0.28 9.19
N LEU A 465 -27.60 0.19 8.61
CA LEU A 465 -26.40 0.82 9.13
C LEU A 465 -26.53 2.34 9.20
N ALA A 466 -27.06 2.98 8.15
CA ALA A 466 -27.29 4.42 8.17
C ALA A 466 -28.28 4.82 9.28
N ASP A 467 -29.31 4.02 9.52
CA ASP A 467 -30.28 4.24 10.60
C ASP A 467 -29.65 4.05 11.99
N HIS A 468 -28.82 3.01 12.17
CA HIS A 468 -28.09 2.79 13.41
C HIS A 468 -27.09 3.91 13.71
N ILE A 469 -26.30 4.35 12.72
CA ILE A 469 -25.37 5.47 12.91
C ILE A 469 -26.16 6.73 13.30
N HIS A 470 -27.22 7.07 12.57
CA HIS A 470 -28.01 8.27 12.85
C HIS A 470 -28.65 8.26 14.24
N SER A 471 -29.24 7.14 14.63
CA SER A 471 -29.96 7.01 15.90
C SER A 471 -29.04 6.87 17.11
N ILE A 472 -27.95 6.10 17.00
CA ILE A 472 -27.05 5.81 18.13
C ILE A 472 -25.98 6.88 18.30
N ILE A 473 -25.36 7.32 17.20
CA ILE A 473 -24.25 8.28 17.25
C ILE A 473 -24.78 9.71 17.29
N PHE A 474 -25.77 10.03 16.45
CA PHE A 474 -26.26 11.39 16.26
C PHE A 474 -27.64 11.66 16.85
N HIS A 475 -28.23 10.70 17.59
CA HIS A 475 -29.53 10.83 18.25
C HIS A 475 -30.66 11.33 17.33
N ASN A 476 -30.64 10.92 16.07
CA ASN A 476 -31.58 11.35 15.03
C ASN A 476 -31.62 12.86 14.76
N ARG A 477 -30.53 13.59 15.04
CA ARG A 477 -30.41 15.01 14.70
C ARG A 477 -30.42 15.23 13.19
N ASP A 478 -31.37 16.02 12.71
CA ASP A 478 -31.43 16.40 11.29
C ASP A 478 -30.40 17.49 10.90
N ASP A 479 -29.82 18.19 11.87
CA ASP A 479 -28.95 19.36 11.69
C ASP A 479 -27.45 19.00 11.73
N LEU A 480 -27.06 17.91 11.05
CA LEU A 480 -25.67 17.47 11.01
C LEU A 480 -24.80 18.48 10.25
N SER A 481 -23.74 18.94 10.91
CA SER A 481 -22.69 19.76 10.29
C SER A 481 -21.88 18.98 9.24
N PRO A 482 -21.15 19.66 8.33
CA PRO A 482 -20.27 18.98 7.36
C PRO A 482 -19.26 18.02 8.01
N SER A 483 -18.70 18.41 9.15
CA SER A 483 -17.82 17.58 9.98
C SER A 483 -18.53 16.31 10.47
N GLU A 484 -19.70 16.45 11.09
CA GLU A 484 -20.51 15.32 11.57
C GLU A 484 -20.92 14.39 10.41
N ARG A 485 -21.21 14.93 9.22
CA ARG A 485 -21.50 14.12 8.03
C ARG A 485 -20.28 13.36 7.53
N ARG A 486 -19.07 13.94 7.55
CA ARG A 486 -17.83 13.19 7.25
C ARG A 486 -17.55 12.09 8.26
N ILE A 487 -17.83 12.33 9.54
CA ILE A 487 -17.75 11.32 10.60
C ILE A 487 -18.77 10.21 10.35
N PHE A 488 -20.01 10.56 10.00
CA PHE A 488 -21.05 9.62 9.60
C PHE A 488 -20.56 8.73 8.46
N LEU A 489 -20.02 9.32 7.37
CA LEU A 489 -19.48 8.58 6.24
C LEU A 489 -18.31 7.67 6.63
N SER A 490 -17.46 8.11 7.56
CA SER A 490 -16.34 7.31 8.06
C SER A 490 -16.83 6.07 8.80
N PHE A 491 -17.85 6.19 9.66
CA PHE A 491 -18.51 5.01 10.25
C PHE A 491 -19.16 4.15 9.17
N PHE A 492 -19.90 4.74 8.24
CA PHE A 492 -20.58 4.01 7.19
C PHE A 492 -19.61 3.13 6.38
N TYR A 493 -18.49 3.69 5.93
CA TYR A 493 -17.50 2.94 5.14
C TYR A 493 -16.76 1.88 5.95
N ASN A 494 -16.40 2.19 7.20
CA ASN A 494 -15.76 1.21 8.10
C ASN A 494 -16.67 0.00 8.32
N TYR A 495 -17.96 0.22 8.59
CA TYR A 495 -18.89 -0.85 8.91
C TYR A 495 -19.33 -1.61 7.67
N LEU A 496 -19.45 -0.95 6.51
CA LEU A 496 -19.64 -1.62 5.23
C LEU A 496 -18.46 -2.55 4.91
N THR A 497 -17.24 -2.08 5.16
CA THR A 497 -16.02 -2.88 5.02
C THR A 497 -16.02 -4.07 5.96
N ASN A 498 -16.31 -3.85 7.25
CA ASN A 498 -16.36 -4.91 8.25
C ASN A 498 -17.43 -5.96 7.91
N TYR A 499 -18.59 -5.52 7.42
CA TYR A 499 -19.65 -6.42 6.98
C TYR A 499 -19.19 -7.30 5.80
N CYS A 500 -18.54 -6.72 4.79
CA CYS A 500 -17.92 -7.50 3.71
C CYS A 500 -16.87 -8.49 4.25
N LEU A 501 -16.03 -8.10 5.21
CA LEU A 501 -15.06 -9.00 5.83
C LEU A 501 -15.72 -10.19 6.54
N ILE A 502 -16.77 -9.92 7.32
CA ILE A 502 -17.54 -10.91 8.09
C ILE A 502 -18.27 -11.88 7.16
N ARG A 503 -18.92 -11.36 6.11
CA ARG A 503 -19.76 -12.16 5.19
C ARG A 503 -18.93 -12.95 4.18
N LEU A 504 -17.87 -12.35 3.62
CA LEU A 504 -17.06 -12.99 2.58
C LEU A 504 -15.89 -13.82 3.14
N GLN A 505 -15.47 -13.56 4.38
CA GLN A 505 -14.32 -14.20 5.02
C GLN A 505 -13.06 -14.29 4.14
N PRO A 506 -12.61 -13.16 3.54
CA PRO A 506 -11.55 -13.19 2.55
C PRO A 506 -10.22 -13.67 3.14
N LYS A 507 -9.39 -14.37 2.35
CA LYS A 507 -8.02 -14.72 2.77
C LYS A 507 -7.14 -13.50 2.96
N ALA A 508 -7.35 -12.47 2.12
CA ALA A 508 -6.65 -11.21 2.21
C ALA A 508 -7.58 -10.01 1.97
N MET A 509 -7.22 -8.86 2.53
CA MET A 509 -7.86 -7.58 2.22
C MET A 509 -6.83 -6.50 1.94
N ALA A 510 -7.19 -5.49 1.17
CA ALA A 510 -6.33 -4.33 0.95
C ALA A 510 -7.15 -3.05 0.77
N GLY A 511 -6.88 -2.03 1.59
CA GLY A 511 -7.35 -0.67 1.35
C GLY A 511 -6.34 0.11 0.52
N VAL A 512 -6.70 0.55 -0.69
CA VAL A 512 -5.73 1.02 -1.67
C VAL A 512 -6.16 2.35 -2.30
N CYS A 513 -5.16 3.19 -2.58
CA CYS A 513 -5.26 4.28 -3.54
C CYS A 513 -3.97 4.27 -4.40
N LYS A 514 -3.80 5.21 -5.36
CA LYS A 514 -2.65 5.26 -6.30
C LYS A 514 -1.32 4.82 -5.66
N GLY A 515 -0.97 5.39 -4.50
CA GLY A 515 0.22 4.98 -3.73
C GLY A 515 -0.05 4.36 -2.35
N ARG A 516 -1.30 4.30 -1.88
CA ARG A 516 -1.67 3.96 -0.48
C ARG A 516 -0.90 4.76 0.59
N ILE A 517 -0.66 6.04 0.32
CA ILE A 517 0.13 6.93 1.18
C ILE A 517 -0.70 7.99 1.92
N ASP A 518 -1.89 8.30 1.40
CA ASP A 518 -2.77 9.33 1.95
C ASP A 518 -4.11 8.70 2.30
N ARG A 519 -5.03 8.59 1.32
CA ARG A 519 -6.39 8.07 1.54
C ARG A 519 -6.40 6.64 2.10
N GLY A 520 -5.71 5.72 1.43
CA GLY A 520 -5.70 4.32 1.86
C GLY A 520 -5.13 4.09 3.25
N VAL A 521 -4.07 4.83 3.62
CA VAL A 521 -3.48 4.69 4.97
C VAL A 521 -4.37 5.34 6.03
N ALA A 522 -4.92 6.53 5.76
CA ALA A 522 -5.82 7.21 6.68
C ALA A 522 -7.07 6.38 6.98
N ARG A 523 -7.63 5.69 5.98
CA ARG A 523 -8.84 4.87 6.16
C ARG A 523 -8.59 3.59 6.91
N ILE A 524 -7.55 2.84 6.55
CA ILE A 524 -7.15 1.68 7.35
C ILE A 524 -6.80 2.10 8.79
N GLY A 525 -6.16 3.26 8.96
CA GLY A 525 -5.92 3.85 10.28
C GLY A 525 -7.22 4.16 11.03
N ALA A 526 -8.21 4.78 10.39
CA ALA A 526 -9.51 5.04 11.01
C ALA A 526 -10.18 3.76 11.53
N SER A 527 -10.18 2.68 10.73
CA SER A 527 -10.73 1.39 11.16
C SER A 527 -9.93 0.77 12.31
N ILE A 528 -8.59 0.85 12.28
CA ILE A 528 -7.74 0.34 13.38
C ILE A 528 -7.98 1.13 14.67
N ALA A 529 -8.04 2.46 14.58
CA ALA A 529 -8.26 3.32 15.73
C ALA A 529 -9.60 3.05 16.41
N GLU A 530 -10.66 2.85 15.62
CA GLU A 530 -11.95 2.43 16.16
C GLU A 530 -11.83 1.14 16.96
N MET A 531 -11.07 0.16 16.46
CA MET A 531 -10.90 -1.13 17.13
C MET A 531 -10.05 -1.03 18.40
N ILE A 532 -9.04 -0.16 18.40
CA ILE A 532 -8.28 0.21 19.60
C ILE A 532 -9.24 0.77 20.66
N ILE A 533 -10.16 1.66 20.29
CA ILE A 533 -11.16 2.27 21.19
C ILE A 533 -12.18 1.23 21.70
N LEU A 534 -12.66 0.35 20.82
CA LEU A 534 -13.59 -0.72 21.20
C LEU A 534 -12.98 -1.67 22.24
N LYS A 535 -11.66 -1.84 22.21
CA LYS A 535 -10.90 -2.71 23.12
C LYS A 535 -10.33 -2.01 24.35
N ASP A 536 -10.62 -0.71 24.53
CA ASP A 536 -10.03 0.09 25.61
C ASP A 536 -8.49 0.16 25.58
N GLN A 537 -7.90 0.07 24.39
CA GLN A 537 -6.46 0.01 24.15
C GLN A 537 -5.85 1.37 23.77
N GLU A 538 -6.64 2.45 23.75
CA GLU A 538 -6.21 3.77 23.27
C GLU A 538 -5.19 4.48 24.17
N ASN A 539 -4.82 3.87 25.29
CA ASN A 539 -3.81 4.34 26.23
C ASN A 539 -2.54 3.48 26.24
N ASP A 540 -2.52 2.35 25.53
CA ASP A 540 -1.37 1.46 25.46
C ASP A 540 -0.26 2.11 24.59
N PRO A 541 0.92 2.41 25.16
CA PRO A 541 1.99 3.07 24.41
C PRO A 541 2.48 2.29 23.18
N GLN A 542 2.51 0.97 23.25
CA GLN A 542 3.02 0.13 22.15
C GLN A 542 2.03 0.11 20.99
N ILE A 543 0.73 0.01 21.30
CA ILE A 543 -0.34 0.08 20.32
C ILE A 543 -0.40 1.45 19.65
N ILE A 544 -0.26 2.53 20.44
CA ILE A 544 -0.21 3.89 19.89
C ILE A 544 1.01 4.08 18.99
N GLU A 545 2.22 3.67 19.42
CA GLU A 545 3.42 3.78 18.58
C GLU A 545 3.24 3.00 17.26
N PHE A 546 2.67 1.79 17.32
CA PHE A 546 2.38 1.00 16.14
C PHE A 546 1.39 1.72 15.21
N PHE A 547 0.29 2.24 15.76
CA PHE A 547 -0.71 3.02 15.03
C PHE A 547 -0.10 4.27 14.33
N GLU A 548 0.72 5.04 15.05
CA GLU A 548 1.43 6.20 14.51
C GLU A 548 2.36 5.80 13.35
N MET A 549 3.11 4.71 13.54
CA MET A 549 4.04 4.18 12.56
C MET A 549 3.32 3.75 11.28
N LEU A 550 2.20 3.03 11.40
CA LEU A 550 1.38 2.61 10.26
C LEU A 550 0.94 3.79 9.40
N LEU A 551 0.46 4.86 10.05
CA LEU A 551 -0.05 6.06 9.38
C LEU A 551 1.04 6.89 8.71
N LEU A 552 2.15 7.09 9.40
CA LEU A 552 3.12 8.12 9.03
C LEU A 552 4.27 7.59 8.17
N VAL A 553 4.61 6.30 8.27
CA VAL A 553 5.80 5.78 7.59
C VAL A 553 5.57 5.48 6.12
N ARG A 554 4.37 5.06 5.72
CA ARG A 554 4.14 4.64 4.33
C ARG A 554 4.38 5.77 3.33
N SER A 555 3.92 6.99 3.65
CA SER A 555 4.15 8.17 2.84
C SER A 555 5.63 8.53 2.74
N LEU A 556 6.41 8.35 3.82
CA LEU A 556 7.86 8.55 3.83
C LEU A 556 8.57 7.54 2.94
N ILE A 557 8.21 6.27 3.06
CA ILE A 557 8.79 5.19 2.27
C ILE A 557 8.53 5.41 0.77
N VAL A 558 7.30 5.75 0.39
CA VAL A 558 6.90 5.78 -1.04
C VAL A 558 7.17 7.13 -1.69
N ARG A 559 6.81 8.24 -1.03
CA ARG A 559 6.91 9.60 -1.58
C ARG A 559 7.91 10.49 -0.89
N LYS A 560 8.59 9.99 0.16
CA LYS A 560 9.58 10.76 0.90
C LYS A 560 8.98 12.04 1.50
N ARG A 561 7.72 11.98 1.91
CA ARG A 561 7.01 13.09 2.58
C ARG A 561 6.08 12.55 3.65
N VAL A 562 5.64 13.41 4.55
CA VAL A 562 4.51 13.09 5.43
C VAL A 562 3.21 12.95 4.63
N ILE A 563 2.22 12.30 5.25
CA ILE A 563 0.83 12.30 4.78
C ILE A 563 0.35 13.74 4.55
N LYS A 564 -0.53 13.96 3.57
CA LYS A 564 -1.13 15.29 3.37
C LYS A 564 -1.82 15.76 4.65
N ARG A 565 -1.60 17.02 5.03
CA ARG A 565 -2.11 17.59 6.29
C ARG A 565 -3.63 17.51 6.37
N GLU A 566 -4.31 17.79 5.28
CA GLU A 566 -5.78 17.79 5.20
C GLU A 566 -6.34 16.40 5.56
N ARG A 567 -5.71 15.34 5.03
CA ARG A 567 -6.09 13.95 5.30
C ARG A 567 -5.79 13.52 6.72
N LEU A 568 -4.72 14.04 7.30
CA LEU A 568 -4.42 13.83 8.71
C LEU A 568 -5.44 14.54 9.61
N LEU A 569 -5.82 15.77 9.28
CA LEU A 569 -6.80 16.54 10.04
C LEU A 569 -8.18 15.87 10.02
N GLU A 570 -8.65 15.39 8.87
CA GLU A 570 -9.87 14.57 8.78
C GLU A 570 -9.81 13.33 9.69
N LEU A 571 -8.65 12.66 9.73
CA LEU A 571 -8.47 11.50 10.60
C LEU A 571 -8.49 11.93 12.08
N ILE A 572 -7.77 12.98 12.45
CA ILE A 572 -7.74 13.52 13.82
C ILE A 572 -9.15 13.91 14.29
N GLU A 573 -9.92 14.58 13.44
CA GLU A 573 -11.33 14.90 13.68
C GLU A 573 -12.15 13.64 14.02
N PHE A 574 -11.98 12.57 13.23
CA PHE A 574 -12.63 11.30 13.50
C PHE A 574 -12.13 10.64 14.80
N LEU A 575 -10.83 10.65 15.08
CA LEU A 575 -10.24 10.08 16.30
C LEU A 575 -10.77 10.77 17.56
N GLN A 576 -10.86 12.10 17.54
CA GLN A 576 -11.41 12.89 18.64
C GLN A 576 -12.87 12.51 18.88
N PHE A 577 -13.65 12.41 17.82
CA PHE A 577 -15.02 11.96 17.90
C PHE A 577 -15.14 10.57 18.53
N LEU A 578 -14.33 9.60 18.08
CA LEU A 578 -14.31 8.23 18.64
C LEU A 578 -14.04 8.23 20.15
N HIS A 579 -13.06 9.02 20.60
CA HIS A 579 -12.74 9.13 22.01
C HIS A 579 -13.85 9.78 22.83
N ASP A 580 -14.43 10.88 22.35
CA ASP A 580 -15.47 11.62 23.06
C ASP A 580 -16.82 10.87 23.10
N HIS A 581 -17.04 9.97 22.13
CA HIS A 581 -18.28 9.19 21.99
C HIS A 581 -18.06 7.68 22.15
N LYS A 582 -17.03 7.29 22.92
CA LYS A 582 -16.60 5.89 23.07
C LYS A 582 -17.73 4.93 23.47
N SER A 583 -18.64 5.35 24.34
CA SER A 583 -19.78 4.52 24.75
C SER A 583 -20.80 4.34 23.62
N GLN A 584 -21.09 5.39 22.85
CA GLN A 584 -21.95 5.29 21.66
C GLN A 584 -21.31 4.43 20.58
N VAL A 585 -19.99 4.53 20.36
CA VAL A 585 -19.26 3.70 19.39
C VAL A 585 -19.34 2.22 19.76
N LYS A 586 -19.10 1.88 21.03
CA LYS A 586 -19.28 0.50 21.53
C LYS A 586 -20.72 0.00 21.36
N LYS A 587 -21.70 0.87 21.64
CA LYS A 587 -23.12 0.55 21.44
C LYS A 587 -23.46 0.32 19.97
N LEU A 588 -22.95 1.17 19.07
CA LEU A 588 -23.12 1.03 17.62
C LEU A 588 -22.51 -0.29 17.14
N PHE A 589 -21.26 -0.58 17.50
CA PHE A 589 -20.59 -1.82 17.10
C PHE A 589 -21.39 -3.05 17.54
N LYS A 590 -21.85 -3.08 18.80
CA LYS A 590 -22.67 -4.19 19.31
C LYS A 590 -24.04 -4.28 18.65
N ALA A 591 -24.65 -3.15 18.27
CA ALA A 591 -25.94 -3.14 17.58
C ALA A 591 -25.82 -3.70 16.15
N VAL A 592 -24.73 -3.36 15.45
CA VAL A 592 -24.51 -3.80 14.07
C VAL A 592 -23.89 -5.20 14.00
N PHE A 593 -23.05 -5.58 14.96
CA PHE A 593 -22.31 -6.84 14.99
C PHE A 593 -22.37 -7.52 16.38
N PRO A 594 -23.55 -8.00 16.82
CA PRO A 594 -23.77 -8.47 18.20
C PRO A 594 -22.89 -9.63 18.63
N ASP A 595 -22.51 -10.51 17.70
CA ASP A 595 -21.75 -11.75 17.98
C ASP A 595 -20.37 -11.76 17.32
N VAL A 596 -19.83 -10.58 17.00
CA VAL A 596 -18.54 -10.46 16.31
C VAL A 596 -17.50 -9.85 17.22
N SER A 597 -16.31 -10.43 17.23
CA SER A 597 -15.11 -9.76 17.75
C SER A 597 -14.02 -9.75 16.69
N ILE A 598 -13.36 -8.60 16.55
CA ILE A 598 -12.26 -8.40 15.59
C ILE A 598 -10.99 -8.16 16.40
N ASN A 599 -9.97 -8.98 16.15
CA ASN A 599 -8.68 -8.90 16.78
C ASN A 599 -7.59 -8.62 15.74
N TYR A 600 -6.62 -7.82 16.13
CA TYR A 600 -5.50 -7.42 15.30
C TYR A 600 -4.23 -8.00 15.92
N ASP A 601 -3.43 -8.67 15.12
CA ASP A 601 -2.08 -9.02 15.51
C ASP A 601 -1.16 -7.81 15.27
N LEU A 602 -1.33 -6.77 16.09
CA LEU A 602 -0.64 -5.47 15.96
C LEU A 602 0.86 -5.60 16.25
N LEU A 603 1.23 -6.57 17.07
CA LEU A 603 2.60 -6.91 17.40
C LEU A 603 2.86 -8.30 16.87
N LEU A 604 2.94 -8.44 15.54
CA LEU A 604 3.57 -9.61 14.94
C LEU A 604 4.91 -9.77 15.66
N SER A 605 4.99 -10.74 16.56
CA SER A 605 6.22 -11.06 17.26
C SER A 605 7.27 -11.22 16.19
N LYS A 606 8.45 -10.60 16.37
CA LYS A 606 9.59 -10.81 15.48
C LYS A 606 9.63 -12.31 15.21
N PRO A 607 9.49 -12.78 13.96
CA PRO A 607 9.61 -14.20 13.73
C PRO A 607 10.96 -14.58 14.31
N GLU A 608 10.96 -15.46 15.31
CA GLU A 608 12.16 -16.14 15.76
C GLU A 608 12.56 -17.02 14.59
N THR A 609 13.19 -16.42 13.58
CA THR A 609 13.88 -17.17 12.55
C THR A 609 15.08 -17.77 13.23
N ASP A 610 14.88 -18.98 13.76
CA ASP A 610 15.96 -19.88 14.13
C ASP A 610 16.68 -20.29 12.85
N LEU A 611 17.52 -19.37 12.35
CA LEU A 611 18.31 -19.52 11.12
C LEU A 611 19.19 -20.80 11.15
N LYS A 612 19.38 -21.41 12.32
CA LYS A 612 20.15 -22.65 12.48
C LYS A 612 19.45 -23.89 11.90
N ASN A 613 18.12 -23.92 11.77
CA ASN A 613 17.41 -25.14 11.36
C ASN A 613 17.04 -25.20 9.86
N VAL A 614 17.12 -24.08 9.13
CA VAL A 614 16.71 -24.02 7.71
C VAL A 614 17.75 -24.67 6.77
N PHE A 615 18.95 -24.98 7.25
CA PHE A 615 20.06 -25.51 6.43
C PHE A 615 20.29 -27.02 6.57
N GLU A 616 19.44 -27.73 7.32
CA GLU A 616 19.62 -29.17 7.52
C GLU A 616 18.96 -30.04 6.45
N ASP A 617 18.19 -29.43 5.54
CA ASP A 617 17.38 -30.16 4.57
C ASP A 617 18.19 -30.64 3.34
N HIS A 618 18.20 -31.95 3.14
CA HIS A 618 19.12 -32.67 2.23
C HIS A 618 18.91 -32.30 0.75
N TYR A 619 17.68 -31.94 0.36
CA TYR A 619 17.31 -31.66 -1.03
C TYR A 619 17.58 -30.21 -1.48
N PHE A 620 17.47 -29.25 -0.55
CA PHE A 620 17.79 -27.84 -0.82
C PHE A 620 19.28 -27.66 -1.12
N LEU A 621 20.13 -28.37 -0.40
CA LEU A 621 21.57 -28.44 -0.65
C LEU A 621 21.88 -29.00 -2.04
N THR A 622 21.23 -30.07 -2.47
CA THR A 622 21.41 -30.66 -3.82
C THR A 622 21.02 -29.70 -4.94
N THR A 623 19.95 -28.93 -4.75
CA THR A 623 19.49 -27.92 -5.73
C THR A 623 20.44 -26.72 -5.80
N LEU A 624 20.98 -26.27 -4.66
CA LEU A 624 22.05 -25.27 -4.61
C LEU A 624 23.31 -25.72 -5.34
N ILE A 625 23.67 -27.01 -5.23
CA ILE A 625 24.81 -27.59 -5.92
C ILE A 625 24.64 -27.52 -7.43
N GLU A 626 23.50 -27.90 -7.98
CA GLU A 626 23.33 -27.97 -9.43
C GLU A 626 23.18 -26.59 -10.08
N ILE A 627 22.58 -25.65 -9.36
CA ILE A 627 22.24 -24.33 -9.89
C ILE A 627 23.34 -23.30 -9.63
N ILE A 628 23.93 -23.31 -8.42
CA ILE A 628 24.84 -22.25 -7.97
C ILE A 628 26.31 -22.69 -8.03
N LEU A 629 26.60 -23.97 -7.78
CA LEU A 629 27.98 -24.46 -7.83
C LEU A 629 28.67 -24.28 -9.20
N PRO A 630 28.00 -24.43 -10.37
CA PRO A 630 28.66 -24.14 -11.65
C PRO A 630 29.15 -22.69 -11.73
N ASP A 631 28.32 -21.73 -11.31
CA ASP A 631 28.64 -20.30 -11.32
C ASP A 631 29.72 -19.97 -10.29
N LEU A 632 29.64 -20.55 -9.08
CA LEU A 632 30.68 -20.39 -8.05
C LEU A 632 32.01 -21.01 -8.47
N LEU A 633 32.01 -22.13 -9.18
CA LEU A 633 33.21 -22.78 -9.71
C LEU A 633 33.86 -21.98 -10.85
N GLU A 634 33.18 -20.95 -11.40
CA GLU A 634 33.82 -19.97 -12.30
C GLU A 634 34.56 -18.85 -11.54
N GLU A 635 34.34 -18.68 -10.22
CA GLU A 635 35.00 -17.66 -9.40
C GLU A 635 36.31 -18.19 -8.76
N GLU A 636 37.44 -17.54 -9.08
CA GLU A 636 38.80 -17.96 -8.67
C GLU A 636 38.96 -18.06 -7.15
N LYS A 637 38.27 -17.19 -6.39
CA LYS A 637 38.30 -17.19 -4.92
C LYS A 637 37.66 -18.45 -4.33
N PHE A 638 36.50 -18.87 -4.85
CA PHE A 638 35.84 -20.08 -4.37
C PHE A 638 36.64 -21.34 -4.71
N LEU A 639 37.30 -21.35 -5.88
CA LEU A 639 38.26 -22.39 -6.23
C LEU A 639 39.42 -22.47 -5.24
N LYS A 640 40.01 -21.32 -4.84
CA LYS A 640 41.05 -21.27 -3.80
C LYS A 640 40.55 -21.76 -2.45
N PHE A 641 39.35 -21.35 -2.04
CA PHE A 641 38.71 -21.87 -0.84
C PHE A 641 38.54 -23.39 -0.91
N LEU A 642 37.98 -23.93 -2.00
CA LEU A 642 37.80 -25.37 -2.16
C LEU A 642 39.13 -26.13 -2.08
N ILE A 643 40.21 -25.55 -2.62
CA ILE A 643 41.57 -26.09 -2.51
C ILE A 643 42.05 -26.09 -1.04
N GLU A 644 41.84 -25.01 -0.31
CA GLU A 644 42.25 -24.87 1.10
C GLU A 644 41.42 -25.77 2.01
N PHE A 645 40.10 -25.77 1.87
CA PHE A 645 39.18 -26.65 2.56
C PHE A 645 39.51 -28.13 2.31
N ALA A 646 39.82 -28.50 1.07
CA ALA A 646 40.23 -29.86 0.73
C ALA A 646 41.54 -30.27 1.43
N LYS A 647 42.48 -29.31 1.63
CA LYS A 647 43.74 -29.54 2.34
C LYS A 647 43.53 -29.66 3.85
N GLU A 648 42.70 -28.81 4.44
CA GLU A 648 42.39 -28.86 5.89
C GLU A 648 41.58 -30.10 6.25
N SER A 649 40.59 -30.45 5.43
CA SER A 649 39.72 -31.62 5.64
C SER A 649 40.47 -32.95 5.51
N THR A 650 41.59 -32.99 4.78
CA THR A 650 42.46 -34.17 4.72
C THR A 650 43.18 -34.46 6.05
N GLU A 651 43.30 -33.48 6.94
CA GLU A 651 43.99 -33.61 8.22
C GLU A 651 43.04 -34.01 9.36
N GLU A 652 41.79 -33.55 9.35
CA GLU A 652 40.81 -33.84 10.43
C GLU A 652 39.96 -35.10 10.23
N LEU A 653 39.68 -35.51 8.98
CA LEU A 653 38.75 -36.62 8.71
C LEU A 653 39.48 -37.98 8.72
N GLY A 654 39.57 -38.57 9.91
CA GLY A 654 40.11 -39.90 10.14
C GLY A 654 39.40 -41.03 9.35
N SER A 655 40.20 -41.98 8.88
CA SER A 655 39.88 -43.32 8.34
C SER A 655 39.01 -43.48 7.08
N ASP A 656 38.09 -42.59 6.71
CA ASP A 656 37.36 -42.71 5.42
C ASP A 656 38.08 -41.97 4.27
N ARG A 657 39.23 -42.54 3.85
CA ARG A 657 40.18 -41.94 2.89
C ARG A 657 39.70 -41.87 1.43
N ARG A 658 38.53 -42.42 1.10
CA ARG A 658 38.08 -42.51 -0.31
C ARG A 658 37.71 -41.16 -0.90
N PHE A 659 37.16 -40.25 -0.11
CA PHE A 659 36.61 -39.00 -0.60
C PHE A 659 37.60 -37.82 -0.63
N PRO A 660 38.43 -37.57 0.42
CA PRO A 660 39.48 -36.55 0.34
C PRO A 660 40.44 -36.83 -0.83
N LYS A 661 40.61 -38.12 -1.17
CA LYS A 661 41.32 -38.54 -2.37
C LYS A 661 40.59 -38.16 -3.67
N VAL A 662 39.28 -38.35 -3.80
CA VAL A 662 38.52 -37.92 -5.00
C VAL A 662 38.57 -36.40 -5.17
N LEU A 663 38.38 -35.63 -4.09
CA LEU A 663 38.42 -34.17 -4.14
C LEU A 663 39.84 -33.67 -4.46
N LYS A 664 40.86 -34.25 -3.82
CA LYS A 664 42.28 -33.98 -4.08
C LYS A 664 42.69 -34.37 -5.50
N ASP A 665 42.33 -35.56 -5.96
CA ASP A 665 42.62 -36.05 -7.31
C ASP A 665 41.92 -35.21 -8.37
N PHE A 666 40.78 -34.59 -8.03
CA PHE A 666 40.03 -33.72 -8.95
C PHE A 666 40.55 -32.29 -8.97
N ILE A 667 40.79 -31.70 -7.80
CA ILE A 667 41.27 -30.33 -7.63
C ILE A 667 42.75 -30.21 -8.05
N LEU A 668 43.56 -31.24 -7.80
CA LEU A 668 44.97 -31.29 -8.22
C LEU A 668 45.15 -31.90 -9.62
N ASP A 669 44.07 -32.30 -10.30
CA ASP A 669 44.17 -32.71 -11.71
C ASP A 669 44.62 -31.48 -12.52
N LYS A 670 45.82 -31.55 -13.11
CA LYS A 670 46.33 -30.50 -14.00
C LYS A 670 45.34 -30.16 -15.13
N LYS A 671 44.47 -31.10 -15.54
CA LYS A 671 43.41 -30.83 -16.51
C LYS A 671 42.33 -29.90 -15.99
N PHE A 672 41.99 -29.99 -14.70
CA PHE A 672 41.04 -29.09 -14.05
C PHE A 672 41.58 -27.67 -14.02
N LEU A 673 42.84 -27.50 -13.61
CA LEU A 673 43.52 -26.20 -13.56
C LEU A 673 43.70 -25.57 -14.95
N ASN A 674 43.88 -26.39 -16.00
CA ASN A 674 44.08 -25.91 -17.37
C ASN A 674 42.77 -25.63 -18.15
N ASN A 675 41.64 -26.20 -17.74
CA ASN A 675 40.35 -25.96 -18.37
C ASN A 675 39.19 -26.11 -17.35
N PRO A 676 38.97 -25.09 -16.50
CA PRO A 676 38.01 -25.15 -15.40
C PRO A 676 36.61 -25.51 -15.90
N LYS A 677 36.12 -24.84 -16.94
CA LYS A 677 34.74 -25.01 -17.46
C LYS A 677 34.37 -26.44 -17.85
N LYS A 678 35.24 -27.13 -18.60
CA LYS A 678 34.97 -28.54 -19.01
C LYS A 678 35.03 -29.50 -17.81
N SER A 679 35.74 -29.10 -16.77
CA SER A 679 36.04 -29.91 -15.61
C SER A 679 35.01 -29.68 -14.48
N THR A 680 34.39 -28.50 -14.42
CA THR A 680 33.24 -28.15 -13.56
C THR A 680 32.09 -29.15 -13.73
N TYR A 681 31.72 -29.49 -14.97
CA TYR A 681 30.64 -30.45 -15.24
C TYR A 681 30.99 -31.88 -14.76
N THR A 682 32.26 -32.25 -14.89
CA THR A 682 32.75 -33.55 -14.40
C THR A 682 32.82 -33.56 -12.86
N LEU A 683 33.06 -32.42 -12.22
CA LEU A 683 33.06 -32.26 -10.77
C LEU A 683 31.64 -32.40 -10.23
N LEU A 684 30.69 -31.69 -10.83
CA LEU A 684 29.27 -31.74 -10.49
C LEU A 684 28.72 -33.17 -10.56
N ASN A 685 28.96 -33.87 -11.67
CA ASN A 685 28.56 -35.28 -11.82
C ASN A 685 29.20 -36.22 -10.78
N LYS A 686 30.37 -35.87 -10.25
CA LYS A 686 31.01 -36.62 -9.16
C LYS A 686 30.46 -36.22 -7.79
N LEU A 687 30.25 -34.93 -7.53
CA LEU A 687 29.72 -34.41 -6.27
C LEU A 687 28.26 -34.82 -6.03
N GLN A 688 27.45 -34.93 -7.09
CA GLN A 688 26.09 -35.49 -7.04
C GLN A 688 26.05 -36.92 -6.45
N ARG A 689 27.16 -37.66 -6.49
CA ARG A 689 27.26 -39.02 -5.92
C ARG A 689 27.56 -39.03 -4.42
N TYR A 690 27.80 -37.87 -3.80
CA TYR A 690 28.20 -37.74 -2.38
C TYR A 690 27.42 -36.64 -1.64
N PRO A 691 26.08 -36.73 -1.55
CA PRO A 691 25.24 -35.64 -1.04
C PRO A 691 25.46 -35.34 0.45
N ILE A 692 25.92 -36.31 1.26
CA ILE A 692 26.33 -36.10 2.66
C ILE A 692 27.57 -35.19 2.74
N PHE A 693 28.57 -35.39 1.87
CA PHE A 693 29.75 -34.53 1.85
C PHE A 693 29.39 -33.10 1.46
N VAL A 694 28.54 -32.93 0.44
CA VAL A 694 28.22 -31.57 0.03
C VAL A 694 27.38 -30.85 1.08
N LYS A 695 26.55 -31.58 1.84
CA LYS A 695 25.93 -31.09 3.07
C LYS A 695 26.96 -30.61 4.09
N GLU A 696 28.00 -31.40 4.39
CA GLU A 696 29.04 -31.02 5.35
C GLU A 696 29.96 -29.88 4.84
N LEU A 697 30.29 -29.86 3.53
CA LEU A 697 31.01 -28.77 2.86
C LEU A 697 30.24 -27.46 2.98
N PHE A 698 28.93 -27.47 2.71
CA PHE A 698 28.10 -26.28 2.85
C PHE A 698 27.86 -25.89 4.30
N LYS A 699 27.70 -26.86 5.22
CA LYS A 699 27.66 -26.57 6.65
C LYS A 699 28.93 -25.87 7.12
N GLU A 700 30.11 -26.32 6.67
CA GLU A 700 31.38 -25.66 7.01
C GLU A 700 31.56 -24.33 6.27
N LEU A 701 31.11 -24.20 5.03
CA LEU A 701 31.03 -22.92 4.32
C LEU A 701 30.18 -21.91 5.13
N ILE A 702 28.99 -22.31 5.59
CA ILE A 702 28.09 -21.46 6.39
C ILE A 702 28.73 -21.15 7.75
N LYS A 703 29.23 -22.17 8.45
CA LYS A 703 29.78 -22.05 9.81
C LYS A 703 31.03 -21.17 9.87
N ARG A 704 31.77 -21.10 8.77
CA ARG A 704 32.97 -20.25 8.66
C ARG A 704 32.68 -18.87 8.04
N ASP A 705 31.42 -18.52 7.78
CA ASP A 705 31.02 -17.36 6.96
C ASP A 705 31.68 -17.34 5.56
N ILE A 706 32.26 -18.46 5.13
CA ILE A 706 32.90 -18.58 3.81
C ILE A 706 31.87 -18.81 2.72
N LEU A 707 30.65 -19.25 3.06
CA LEU A 707 29.58 -19.22 2.07
C LEU A 707 29.33 -17.78 1.65
N GLU A 708 29.21 -16.83 2.58
CA GLU A 708 29.17 -15.41 2.22
C GLU A 708 30.48 -14.94 1.59
N SER A 709 31.66 -15.34 2.10
CA SER A 709 32.96 -14.85 1.61
C SER A 709 33.45 -15.46 0.28
N ALA A 710 32.88 -16.60 -0.14
CA ALA A 710 33.12 -17.22 -1.45
C ALA A 710 31.99 -16.94 -2.44
N ILE A 711 30.83 -16.54 -1.94
CA ILE A 711 29.80 -15.81 -2.67
C ILE A 711 30.31 -14.37 -2.94
N GLU A 712 31.09 -13.72 -2.08
CA GLU A 712 31.78 -12.43 -2.31
C GLU A 712 33.10 -12.52 -3.11
#